data_AF-A0A7V2UZQ2-F1
#
_entry.id   AF-A0A7V2UZQ2-F1
#
_cell.length_a   1.000
_cell.length_b   1.000
_cell.length_c   1.000
_cell.angle_alpha   90.00
_cell.angle_beta   90.00
_cell.angle_gamma   90.00
#
_symmetry.space_group_name_H-M   'P 1'
#
loop_
_entity.id
_entity.type
_entity.pdbx_description
1 polymer ?
#
loop_
_entity_poly.entity_id
_entity_poly.type
_entity_poly.pdbx_seq_one_letter_code
_entity_poly.pdbx_strand_id
1 'polypeptide(L)'
;MPPRLRRDLPPHRFHAGAALLLAGLPLAAEPSATPPPPEPPAPAAGAPLITTRKDELGDLLRAWHAAGTAAGHIGDRYDNRDRGHSELDRRPWPQLGKIEYTAEQKEKRQDWAFCGGLHAGVVFGNSSTSAPARLGGSNARMAYVNPRGLAALLAQYTRNHLYVYPEHQDHDPGHDGHPDGWGDLFPTNTPFVIISQGSSGSDQPFLRAIAATLAAFRPETKQRLVKTGLLMPAVQMIFRSCNRHLQNPAEYRTGKAHPTAFEGGWVDERAMAERAHGIAPDALPPVAMLRVLQEDAPVNGVDFFAPGATERHFDSPFVVARVFRGRHAVHRMTVSAEESFDLDKRPLTFHWAVLRGDAARIRIDRQNAAGSAVAIEVPWHDRRPVFDRSPLASNRVDIGCFVNNGVHDSPPSFVTLCFLDHEARTYDAEGRLLEIGYQAGGTRLEAADWGRLLGLFEEGAGAFPGRLLRSRFTPEERAALRAAAQAKAPLDAAVAAAEARKQAADAARKQAETAETASESTAARKALDDARKALRDFLAAKREGLPAPIETLVLERALGGLMRDPAFFVSRQADLEAFLAAPEGAGRRGALETGLRRTAALGILARTDAGRFALSLLRNAPTRYEQAMLERLHGEILADVLFPGAVKTAFRVHYVPPELAEPPAWRDVYRHDAAGRDLGWTRYYLNGDPPADFTPDGLLVLALDARGRPTRAQTVRYRLEEPKGNVAPPHWRPLLQIPGDEVRHIAYDGEDNSPGRVTRTERP
;
A
#
# COMPACT_ATOMS: atom_id res chain seq x y z
N MET A 1 35.72 -7.42 4.47
CA MET A 1 35.37 -8.75 5.01
C MET A 1 35.56 -8.75 6.52
N PRO A 2 34.49 -8.92 7.30
CA PRO A 2 34.53 -9.54 8.63
C PRO A 2 33.74 -10.87 8.63
N PRO A 3 33.93 -11.75 9.64
CA PRO A 3 33.69 -13.18 9.51
C PRO A 3 32.21 -13.58 9.65
N ARG A 4 31.83 -14.61 8.88
CA ARG A 4 30.55 -15.31 8.91
C ARG A 4 30.43 -16.10 10.22
N LEU A 5 29.49 -15.72 11.09
CA LEU A 5 29.03 -16.57 12.18
C LEU A 5 27.88 -17.47 11.68
N ARG A 6 28.07 -18.78 11.84
CA ARG A 6 27.16 -19.83 11.43
C ARG A 6 25.80 -19.70 12.14
N ARG A 7 24.75 -19.86 11.32
CA ARG A 7 23.38 -20.18 11.72
C ARG A 7 23.39 -21.54 12.41
N ASP A 8 22.77 -21.63 13.58
CA ASP A 8 21.96 -22.77 14.08
C ASP A 8 21.44 -22.42 15.49
N LEU A 9 20.16 -22.05 15.58
CA LEU A 9 19.42 -21.97 16.85
C LEU A 9 18.02 -22.59 16.64
N PRO A 10 17.53 -23.42 17.59
CA PRO A 10 16.31 -24.22 17.44
C PRO A 10 15.04 -23.36 17.59
N PRO A 11 13.85 -23.88 17.20
CA PRO A 11 12.60 -23.15 17.25
C PRO A 11 12.19 -22.88 18.71
N HIS A 12 12.22 -21.62 19.12
CA HIS A 12 11.68 -21.23 20.42
C HIS A 12 10.15 -21.33 20.38
N ARG A 13 9.62 -22.25 21.19
CA ARG A 13 8.22 -22.25 21.63
C ARG A 13 7.93 -20.89 22.28
N PHE A 14 6.97 -20.15 21.74
CA PHE A 14 6.38 -18.99 22.40
C PHE A 14 5.72 -19.45 23.69
N HIS A 15 6.38 -19.25 24.83
CA HIS A 15 5.69 -19.28 26.11
C HIS A 15 4.94 -17.97 26.30
N ALA A 16 3.64 -18.10 26.53
CA ALA A 16 2.74 -17.04 26.99
C ALA A 16 3.30 -16.44 28.29
N GLY A 17 4.03 -15.33 28.17
CA GLY A 17 4.74 -14.67 29.27
C GLY A 17 4.45 -13.18 29.41
N ALA A 18 3.36 -12.69 28.80
CA ALA A 18 2.94 -11.30 28.91
C ALA A 18 1.50 -11.11 29.46
N ALA A 19 0.81 -12.21 29.81
CA ALA A 19 -0.55 -12.19 30.35
C ALA A 19 -0.64 -12.43 31.87
N LEU A 20 0.48 -12.69 32.56
CA LEU A 20 0.51 -12.89 34.01
C LEU A 20 1.40 -11.85 34.69
N LEU A 21 0.87 -10.65 34.92
CA LEU A 21 1.34 -9.73 35.96
C LEU A 21 0.25 -8.74 36.42
N LEU A 22 -1.03 -9.15 36.34
CA LEU A 22 -2.17 -8.30 36.72
C LEU A 22 -3.25 -8.99 37.59
N ALA A 23 -2.98 -10.14 38.18
CA ALA A 23 -3.92 -10.73 39.15
C ALA A 23 -3.19 -11.40 40.32
N GLY A 24 -3.37 -10.86 41.52
CA GLY A 24 -3.04 -11.55 42.76
C GLY A 24 -2.39 -10.71 43.85
N LEU A 25 -3.15 -9.83 44.51
CA LEU A 25 -2.93 -9.48 45.92
C LEU A 25 -4.30 -9.34 46.62
N PRO A 26 -4.42 -9.75 47.89
CA PRO A 26 -5.71 -9.88 48.56
C PRO A 26 -6.29 -8.52 48.96
N LEU A 27 -7.62 -8.43 48.90
CA LEU A 27 -8.43 -7.36 49.47
C LEU A 27 -8.08 -7.17 50.96
N ALA A 28 -7.80 -5.93 51.35
CA ALA A 28 -7.92 -5.47 52.73
C ALA A 28 -8.98 -4.35 52.78
N ALA A 29 -9.74 -4.38 53.88
CA ALA A 29 -10.98 -3.69 54.23
C ALA A 29 -11.15 -2.20 53.83
N GLU A 30 -12.40 -1.81 53.56
CA GLU A 30 -12.90 -0.42 53.54
C GLU A 30 -13.14 0.13 54.97
N PRO A 31 -13.52 1.42 55.16
CA PRO A 31 -12.67 2.59 54.97
C PRO A 31 -12.65 3.46 56.26
N SER A 32 -11.51 4.06 56.58
CA SER A 32 -11.48 5.20 57.52
C SER A 32 -11.54 6.49 56.71
N ALA A 33 -12.46 7.39 57.08
CA ALA A 33 -12.65 8.70 56.48
C ALA A 33 -11.32 9.46 56.42
N THR A 34 -10.80 9.61 55.20
CA THR A 34 -9.57 10.36 54.93
C THR A 34 -9.91 11.84 54.77
N PRO A 35 -9.13 12.76 55.36
CA PRO A 35 -9.33 14.19 55.20
C PRO A 35 -9.09 14.60 53.73
N PRO A 36 -9.67 15.74 53.27
CA PRO A 36 -9.45 16.23 51.92
C PRO A 36 -7.94 16.38 51.63
N PRO A 37 -7.50 16.10 50.40
CA PRO A 37 -6.08 16.21 50.05
C PRO A 37 -5.60 17.64 50.31
N PRO A 38 -4.35 17.82 50.80
CA PRO A 38 -3.78 19.14 50.98
C PRO A 38 -3.75 19.88 49.63
N GLU A 39 -4.11 21.15 49.69
CA GLU A 39 -4.02 22.10 48.56
C GLU A 39 -2.63 22.00 47.92
N PRO A 40 -2.51 21.87 46.59
CA PRO A 40 -1.22 21.74 45.94
C PRO A 40 -0.37 22.98 46.24
N PRO A 41 0.92 22.82 46.55
CA PRO A 41 1.79 23.95 46.83
C PRO A 41 1.82 24.86 45.59
N ALA A 42 1.65 26.17 45.82
CA ALA A 42 1.86 27.18 44.79
C ALA A 42 3.21 26.94 44.08
N PRO A 43 3.30 27.14 42.76
CA PRO A 43 4.53 26.89 42.02
C PRO A 43 5.69 27.66 42.67
N ALA A 44 6.76 26.94 43.00
CA ALA A 44 7.95 27.52 43.60
C ALA A 44 8.45 28.70 42.73
N ALA A 45 8.78 29.82 43.37
CA ALA A 45 9.31 30.99 42.69
C ALA A 45 10.56 30.58 41.88
N GLY A 46 10.47 30.65 40.54
CA GLY A 46 11.54 30.26 39.61
C GLY A 46 11.25 29.03 38.73
N ALA A 47 10.11 28.35 38.87
CA ALA A 47 9.76 27.26 37.95
C ALA A 47 9.50 27.78 36.51
N PRO A 48 9.99 27.08 35.46
CA PRO A 48 9.77 27.49 34.08
C PRO A 48 8.27 27.51 33.74
N LEU A 49 7.85 28.53 32.97
CA LEU A 49 6.47 28.67 32.49
C LEU A 49 6.01 27.41 31.74
N ILE A 50 4.75 27.02 31.93
CA ILE A 50 4.14 25.90 31.18
C ILE A 50 4.19 26.14 29.66
N THR A 51 3.96 27.39 29.24
CA THR A 51 4.06 27.81 27.84
C THR A 51 4.33 29.32 27.70
N THR A 52 5.02 29.71 26.62
CA THR A 52 5.23 31.11 26.23
C THR A 52 4.35 31.56 25.05
N ARG A 53 3.44 30.70 24.58
CA ARG A 53 2.49 31.03 23.51
C ARG A 53 1.63 32.24 23.86
N LYS A 54 1.32 33.08 22.88
CA LYS A 54 0.53 34.31 23.08
C LYS A 54 -0.88 34.25 22.50
N ASP A 55 -1.33 33.06 22.13
CA ASP A 55 -2.67 32.80 21.62
C ASP A 55 -3.61 32.28 22.72
N GLU A 56 -4.90 32.15 22.40
CA GLU A 56 -5.94 31.71 23.33
C GLU A 56 -5.60 30.39 24.02
N LEU A 57 -5.03 29.44 23.29
CA LEU A 57 -4.60 28.16 23.85
C LEU A 57 -3.47 28.35 24.86
N GLY A 58 -2.51 29.23 24.59
CA GLY A 58 -1.48 29.62 25.54
C GLY A 58 -2.05 30.24 26.82
N ASP A 59 -3.07 31.09 26.70
CA ASP A 59 -3.76 31.69 27.85
C ASP A 59 -4.49 30.63 28.69
N LEU A 60 -5.21 29.69 28.06
CA LEU A 60 -5.88 28.58 28.74
C LEU A 60 -4.89 27.70 29.52
N LEU A 61 -3.80 27.28 28.89
CA LEU A 61 -2.78 26.45 29.53
C LEU A 61 -2.15 27.14 30.74
N ARG A 62 -1.85 28.45 30.63
CA ARG A 62 -1.36 29.24 31.77
C ARG A 62 -2.39 29.34 32.89
N ALA A 63 -3.65 29.59 32.56
CA ALA A 63 -4.73 29.67 33.56
C ALA A 63 -4.90 28.34 34.30
N TRP A 64 -5.00 27.22 33.59
CA TRP A 64 -5.11 25.89 34.20
C TRP A 64 -3.90 25.53 35.05
N HIS A 65 -2.68 25.85 34.59
CA HIS A 65 -1.47 25.60 35.35
C HIS A 65 -1.38 26.48 36.61
N ALA A 66 -1.76 27.76 36.52
CA ALA A 66 -1.83 28.65 37.68
C ALA A 66 -2.85 28.14 38.73
N ALA A 67 -3.93 27.52 38.26
CA ALA A 67 -4.93 26.85 39.11
C ALA A 67 -4.48 25.45 39.60
N GLY A 68 -3.29 24.97 39.23
CA GLY A 68 -2.80 23.63 39.60
C GLY A 68 -3.53 22.47 38.93
N THR A 69 -4.30 22.73 37.87
CA THR A 69 -5.17 21.74 37.18
C THR A 69 -4.60 21.27 35.85
N ALA A 70 -3.47 21.80 35.39
CA ALA A 70 -2.74 21.30 34.22
C ALA A 70 -1.36 20.77 34.63
N ALA A 71 -0.98 19.60 34.11
CA ALA A 71 0.24 18.88 34.46
C ALA A 71 1.52 19.54 33.92
N GLY A 72 1.43 20.26 32.80
CA GLY A 72 2.60 20.76 32.10
C GLY A 72 3.50 19.65 31.55
N HIS A 73 4.78 19.96 31.36
CA HIS A 73 5.75 19.08 30.68
C HIS A 73 6.92 18.62 31.56
N ILE A 74 6.90 18.87 32.87
CA ILE A 74 7.99 18.43 33.74
C ILE A 74 8.13 16.89 33.64
N GLY A 75 9.27 16.43 33.11
CA GLY A 75 9.56 15.01 32.89
C GLY A 75 9.21 14.47 31.49
N ASP A 76 8.45 15.22 30.68
CA ASP A 76 8.20 14.88 29.28
C ASP A 76 9.43 15.22 28.42
N ARG A 77 9.68 14.42 27.38
CA ARG A 77 10.80 14.64 26.45
C ARG A 77 10.37 14.62 24.99
N TYR A 78 10.98 15.49 24.21
CA TYR A 78 10.87 15.53 22.76
C TYR A 78 12.10 14.90 22.12
N ASP A 79 11.87 14.01 21.15
CA ASP A 79 12.90 13.33 20.37
C ASP A 79 12.84 13.73 18.89
N ASN A 80 13.92 14.32 18.37
CA ASN A 80 14.08 14.59 16.95
C ASN A 80 15.11 13.63 16.36
N ARG A 81 14.72 12.86 15.35
CA ARG A 81 15.57 11.86 14.70
C ARG A 81 15.83 12.14 13.23
N ASP A 82 15.92 13.42 12.88
CA ASP A 82 16.29 13.87 11.52
C ASP A 82 17.32 15.01 11.54
N ARG A 83 18.07 15.13 12.65
CA ARG A 83 19.14 16.12 12.85
C ARG A 83 18.68 17.57 12.68
N GLY A 84 17.47 17.84 13.14
CA GLY A 84 16.88 19.16 13.15
C GLY A 84 16.19 19.57 11.85
N HIS A 85 16.01 18.64 10.91
CA HIS A 85 15.43 18.94 9.60
C HIS A 85 13.94 19.31 9.68
N SER A 86 13.16 18.61 10.53
CA SER A 86 11.79 19.00 10.91
C SER A 86 11.68 19.12 12.43
N GLU A 87 12.53 19.92 13.06
CA GLU A 87 12.50 20.06 14.52
C GLU A 87 11.26 20.83 15.00
N LEU A 88 10.62 20.35 16.07
CA LEU A 88 9.61 21.12 16.80
C LEU A 88 10.26 22.37 17.40
N ASP A 89 9.69 23.55 17.15
CA ASP A 89 10.05 24.74 17.90
C ASP A 89 9.65 24.58 19.37
N ARG A 90 10.66 24.47 20.24
CA ARG A 90 10.51 24.24 21.68
C ARG A 90 10.41 25.53 22.49
N ARG A 91 10.69 26.70 21.91
CA ARG A 91 10.59 28.00 22.63
C ARG A 91 9.20 28.21 23.26
N PRO A 92 8.09 27.80 22.61
CA PRO A 92 6.75 27.81 23.20
C PRO A 92 6.55 26.89 24.43
N TRP A 93 7.46 25.94 24.69
CA TRP A 93 7.30 24.87 25.68
C TRP A 93 8.52 24.78 26.64
N PRO A 94 8.74 25.76 27.52
CA PRO A 94 9.97 25.83 28.34
C PRO A 94 10.22 24.63 29.25
N GLN A 95 9.15 23.96 29.70
CA GLN A 95 9.22 22.77 30.56
C GLN A 95 9.59 21.49 29.79
N LEU A 96 9.49 21.46 28.46
CA LEU A 96 9.66 20.25 27.65
C LEU A 96 11.15 19.90 27.49
N GLY A 97 11.58 18.73 27.97
CA GLY A 97 12.96 18.25 27.80
C GLY A 97 13.28 17.86 26.35
N LYS A 98 14.55 17.93 25.92
CA LYS A 98 15.01 17.37 24.62
C LYS A 98 15.81 16.11 24.88
N ILE A 99 15.67 15.12 24.02
CA ILE A 99 16.61 14.00 23.97
C ILE A 99 17.85 14.47 23.21
N GLU A 100 18.96 14.56 23.92
CA GLU A 100 20.27 14.87 23.35
C GLU A 100 21.04 13.57 23.10
N TYR A 101 21.57 13.44 21.89
CA TYR A 101 22.38 12.28 21.48
C TYR A 101 23.87 12.63 21.57
N THR A 102 24.65 11.76 22.20
CA THR A 102 26.10 11.89 22.26
C THR A 102 26.74 11.69 20.88
N ALA A 103 28.00 12.11 20.71
CA ALA A 103 28.73 11.90 19.45
C ALA A 103 28.80 10.41 19.06
N GLU A 104 29.01 9.51 20.02
CA GLU A 104 29.02 8.06 19.79
C GLU A 104 27.66 7.54 19.31
N GLN A 105 26.57 8.04 19.90
CA GLN A 105 25.23 7.67 19.48
C GLN A 105 24.92 8.14 18.04
N LYS A 106 25.38 9.35 17.68
CA LYS A 106 25.24 9.89 16.31
C LYS A 106 26.07 9.12 15.29
N GLU A 107 27.26 8.67 15.67
CA GLU A 107 28.10 7.80 14.84
C GLU A 107 27.39 6.46 14.55
N LYS A 108 26.72 5.89 15.56
CA LYS A 108 25.86 4.71 15.44
C LYS A 108 24.48 4.99 14.83
N ARG A 109 24.23 6.23 14.37
CA ARG A 109 22.95 6.70 13.79
C ARG A 109 21.73 6.48 14.69
N GLN A 110 21.94 6.50 16.01
CA GLN A 110 20.84 6.43 16.96
C GLN A 110 20.00 7.70 16.97
N ASP A 111 20.42 8.79 16.33
CA ASP A 111 19.71 10.06 16.16
C ASP A 111 19.00 10.19 14.79
N TRP A 112 18.91 9.10 14.02
CA TRP A 112 18.47 9.15 12.63
C TRP A 112 17.37 8.14 12.33
N ALA A 113 16.43 8.55 11.49
CA ALA A 113 15.32 7.73 10.96
C ALA A 113 14.40 7.15 12.05
N PHE A 114 13.69 6.07 11.70
CA PHE A 114 12.79 5.33 12.59
C PHE A 114 13.41 5.05 13.97
N CYS A 115 12.64 5.32 15.03
CA CYS A 115 13.00 4.92 16.38
C CYS A 115 12.55 3.49 16.61
N GLY A 116 13.49 2.54 16.68
CA GLY A 116 13.20 1.17 17.09
C GLY A 116 13.30 0.93 18.61
N GLY A 117 13.64 1.96 19.38
CA GLY A 117 13.98 1.87 20.80
C GLY A 117 12.97 2.52 21.73
N LEU A 118 13.33 2.55 23.01
CA LEU A 118 12.59 3.19 24.09
C LEU A 118 13.52 4.11 24.90
N HIS A 119 12.95 5.20 25.38
CA HIS A 119 13.56 6.08 26.36
C HIS A 119 12.80 5.97 27.70
N ALA A 120 13.34 6.54 28.77
CA ALA A 120 12.63 6.60 30.04
C ALA A 120 11.52 7.68 30.03
N GLY A 121 10.43 7.46 30.77
CA GLY A 121 9.37 8.46 30.93
C GLY A 121 8.50 8.65 29.68
N VAL A 122 7.88 9.82 29.57
CA VAL A 122 6.98 10.20 28.48
C VAL A 122 7.78 10.80 27.34
N VAL A 123 7.63 10.25 26.13
CA VAL A 123 8.33 10.76 24.95
C VAL A 123 7.38 10.94 23.78
N PHE A 124 7.54 12.02 23.06
CA PHE A 124 7.01 12.12 21.71
C PHE A 124 8.08 12.66 20.77
N GLY A 125 7.98 12.34 19.49
CA GLY A 125 9.05 12.68 18.57
C GLY A 125 8.69 12.54 17.11
N ASN A 126 9.64 12.86 16.26
CA ASN A 126 9.48 12.74 14.82
C ASN A 126 10.79 12.44 14.10
N SER A 127 10.63 12.04 12.84
CA SER A 127 11.71 11.97 11.85
C SER A 127 11.12 12.10 10.47
N SER A 128 11.51 13.15 9.74
CA SER A 128 11.07 13.36 8.37
C SER A 128 11.98 12.71 7.32
N THR A 129 12.94 11.87 7.74
CA THR A 129 13.76 11.12 6.81
C THR A 129 12.91 10.11 6.05
N SER A 130 13.11 10.01 4.74
CA SER A 130 12.45 9.03 3.89
C SER A 130 13.40 8.61 2.77
N ALA A 131 13.03 7.52 2.09
CA ALA A 131 13.54 7.18 0.79
C ALA A 131 12.39 7.22 -0.23
N PRO A 132 12.67 7.25 -1.55
CA PRO A 132 11.64 7.07 -2.56
C PRO A 132 10.84 5.77 -2.33
N ALA A 133 9.59 5.73 -2.77
CA ALA A 133 8.70 4.58 -2.55
C ALA A 133 9.27 3.23 -3.02
N ARG A 134 10.11 3.20 -4.06
CA ARG A 134 10.76 1.95 -4.50
C ARG A 134 12.05 1.58 -3.75
N LEU A 135 12.51 2.42 -2.81
CA LEU A 135 13.78 2.30 -2.09
C LEU A 135 13.59 2.33 -0.56
N GLY A 136 12.45 1.87 -0.05
CA GLY A 136 12.17 1.76 1.39
C GLY A 136 11.09 2.70 1.89
N GLY A 137 10.91 3.88 1.28
CA GLY A 137 9.79 4.79 1.58
C GLY A 137 9.94 5.55 2.88
N SER A 138 8.80 5.88 3.49
CA SER A 138 8.71 6.52 4.79
C SER A 138 9.16 5.62 5.95
N ASN A 139 9.53 6.24 7.06
CA ASN A 139 9.79 5.55 8.33
C ASN A 139 8.59 4.71 8.79
N ALA A 140 7.37 5.22 8.59
CA ALA A 140 6.15 4.49 8.93
C ALA A 140 6.03 3.21 8.10
N ARG A 141 6.27 3.28 6.78
CA ARG A 141 6.14 2.10 5.92
C ARG A 141 7.22 1.08 6.22
N MET A 142 8.46 1.53 6.46
CA MET A 142 9.55 0.65 6.89
C MET A 142 9.19 -0.11 8.18
N ALA A 143 8.51 0.54 9.13
CA ALA A 143 8.02 -0.13 10.33
C ALA A 143 6.87 -1.09 10.03
N TYR A 144 5.95 -0.72 9.13
CA TYR A 144 4.74 -1.50 8.84
C TYR A 144 4.99 -2.73 7.98
N VAL A 145 5.99 -2.75 7.09
CA VAL A 145 6.31 -3.93 6.27
C VAL A 145 7.10 -5.00 7.04
N ASN A 146 7.51 -4.71 8.29
CA ASN A 146 8.30 -5.62 9.11
C ASN A 146 7.62 -5.89 10.46
N PRO A 147 7.33 -7.16 10.83
CA PRO A 147 6.74 -7.49 12.13
C PRO A 147 7.53 -6.96 13.34
N ARG A 148 8.86 -6.85 13.23
CA ARG A 148 9.71 -6.26 14.29
C ARG A 148 9.51 -4.75 14.44
N GLY A 149 9.24 -4.05 13.33
CA GLY A 149 8.92 -2.62 13.34
C GLY A 149 7.59 -2.37 14.04
N LEU A 150 6.56 -3.16 13.71
CA LEU A 150 5.27 -3.13 14.39
C LEU A 150 5.39 -3.46 15.89
N ALA A 151 6.20 -4.45 16.26
CA ALA A 151 6.47 -4.76 17.67
C ALA A 151 7.14 -3.61 18.43
N ALA A 152 8.10 -2.91 17.79
CA ALA A 152 8.73 -1.72 18.39
C ALA A 152 7.74 -0.57 18.57
N LEU A 153 6.88 -0.32 17.59
CA LEU A 153 5.81 0.68 17.67
C LEU A 153 4.79 0.33 18.79
N LEU A 154 4.40 -0.94 18.92
CA LEU A 154 3.55 -1.39 20.02
C LEU A 154 4.21 -1.16 21.40
N ALA A 155 5.50 -1.49 21.52
CA ALA A 155 6.25 -1.26 22.74
C ALA A 155 6.33 0.23 23.09
N GLN A 156 6.45 1.10 22.08
CA GLN A 156 6.38 2.55 22.26
C GLN A 156 5.00 3.00 22.75
N TYR A 157 3.95 2.60 22.05
CA TYR A 157 2.57 2.96 22.34
C TYR A 157 2.16 2.60 23.78
N THR A 158 2.54 1.41 24.25
CA THR A 158 2.22 0.91 25.60
C THR A 158 3.17 1.40 26.70
N ARG A 159 4.26 2.10 26.34
CA ARG A 159 5.24 2.66 27.28
C ARG A 159 5.36 4.16 27.14
N ASN A 160 4.25 4.82 26.84
CA ASN A 160 4.12 6.27 26.80
C ASN A 160 5.01 6.97 25.77
N HIS A 161 5.25 6.34 24.62
CA HIS A 161 5.95 6.93 23.47
C HIS A 161 5.00 7.07 22.28
N LEU A 162 5.03 8.22 21.60
CA LEU A 162 4.28 8.44 20.36
C LEU A 162 5.13 9.21 19.35
N TYR A 163 5.34 8.62 18.17
CA TYR A 163 6.07 9.27 17.09
C TYR A 163 5.14 9.73 15.97
N VAL A 164 5.58 10.78 15.27
CA VAL A 164 4.96 11.30 14.05
C VAL A 164 5.93 11.11 12.89
N TYR A 165 5.48 10.46 11.81
CA TYR A 165 6.28 10.25 10.60
C TYR A 165 5.50 10.67 9.35
N PRO A 166 6.07 11.48 8.46
CA PRO A 166 5.47 11.77 7.16
C PRO A 166 5.37 10.53 6.27
N GLU A 167 4.30 10.40 5.48
CA GLU A 167 4.13 9.31 4.50
C GLU A 167 5.02 9.48 3.24
N HIS A 168 5.38 10.73 2.93
CA HIS A 168 6.22 11.15 1.81
C HIS A 168 5.68 10.88 0.39
N GLN A 169 5.54 9.60 0.01
CA GLN A 169 5.06 9.13 -1.30
C GLN A 169 4.24 7.84 -1.19
N ASP A 170 4.06 7.34 0.04
CA ASP A 170 3.50 6.02 0.33
C ASP A 170 1.97 6.03 0.41
N HIS A 171 1.36 7.23 0.32
CA HIS A 171 -0.08 7.44 0.37
C HIS A 171 -0.50 8.64 -0.50
N ASP A 172 0.26 8.93 -1.55
CA ASP A 172 -0.09 9.95 -2.55
C ASP A 172 -1.01 9.40 -3.64
N PRO A 173 -1.99 10.17 -4.14
CA PRO A 173 -2.84 9.76 -5.26
C PRO A 173 -2.04 9.32 -6.50
N GLY A 174 -2.37 8.15 -7.02
CA GLY A 174 -1.70 7.55 -8.17
C GLY A 174 -1.60 6.04 -8.06
N HIS A 175 -0.90 5.42 -9.00
CA HIS A 175 -0.60 3.99 -9.01
C HIS A 175 0.72 3.75 -9.75
N ASP A 176 1.66 3.05 -9.11
CA ASP A 176 2.99 2.73 -9.68
C ASP A 176 3.82 3.97 -10.08
N GLY A 177 3.69 5.04 -9.30
CA GLY A 177 4.40 6.30 -9.50
C GLY A 177 3.83 7.14 -10.66
N HIS A 178 2.52 7.05 -10.92
CA HIS A 178 1.85 7.82 -11.95
C HIS A 178 0.44 8.28 -11.51
N PRO A 179 0.04 9.54 -11.83
CA PRO A 179 0.87 10.56 -12.48
C PRO A 179 2.08 10.96 -11.62
N ASP A 180 1.92 11.00 -10.29
CA ASP A 180 3.03 11.33 -9.38
C ASP A 180 3.03 10.50 -8.07
N GLY A 181 1.96 9.75 -7.76
CA GLY A 181 1.83 8.96 -6.54
C GLY A 181 1.79 7.44 -6.76
N TRP A 182 1.87 6.72 -5.65
CA TRP A 182 1.85 5.25 -5.62
C TRP A 182 0.55 4.66 -5.08
N GLY A 183 -0.39 5.52 -4.69
CA GLY A 183 -1.56 5.12 -3.92
C GLY A 183 -1.18 4.76 -2.50
N ASP A 184 -2.05 4.03 -1.81
CA ASP A 184 -1.75 3.48 -0.50
C ASP A 184 -0.82 2.25 -0.60
N LEU A 185 0.37 2.35 0.00
CA LEU A 185 1.38 1.29 0.09
C LEU A 185 1.54 0.73 1.52
N PHE A 186 0.71 1.14 2.47
CA PHE A 186 0.77 0.62 3.83
C PHE A 186 0.04 -0.73 3.94
N PRO A 187 0.67 -1.80 4.45
CA PRO A 187 0.02 -3.10 4.59
C PRO A 187 -0.97 -3.18 5.77
N THR A 188 -0.97 -2.19 6.65
CA THR A 188 -1.80 -2.16 7.85
C THR A 188 -2.08 -0.72 8.29
N ASN A 189 -3.01 -0.57 9.21
CA ASN A 189 -3.31 0.67 9.93
C ASN A 189 -3.23 0.37 11.44
N THR A 190 -2.65 1.29 12.22
CA THR A 190 -2.41 1.06 13.65
C THR A 190 -2.63 2.35 14.46
N PRO A 191 -2.90 2.24 15.77
CA PRO A 191 -2.89 3.39 16.67
C PRO A 191 -1.49 3.71 17.21
N PHE A 192 -0.43 3.00 16.78
CA PHE A 192 0.87 3.08 17.45
C PHE A 192 1.70 4.31 17.08
N VAL A 193 1.36 4.96 15.96
CA VAL A 193 2.08 6.09 15.38
C VAL A 193 1.07 7.04 14.74
N ILE A 194 1.44 8.30 14.56
CA ILE A 194 0.70 9.23 13.69
C ILE A 194 1.46 9.36 12.38
N ILE A 195 0.79 9.09 11.26
CA ILE A 195 1.36 9.31 9.94
C ILE A 195 0.80 10.62 9.39
N SER A 196 1.66 11.60 9.10
CA SER A 196 1.24 12.86 8.47
C SER A 196 1.23 12.72 6.95
N GLN A 197 0.16 13.18 6.28
CA GLN A 197 0.14 13.31 4.81
C GLN A 197 1.16 14.37 4.37
N GLY A 198 2.01 14.04 3.40
CA GLY A 198 3.06 14.92 2.90
C GLY A 198 4.47 14.52 3.38
N SER A 199 5.40 15.48 3.30
CA SER A 199 6.84 15.27 3.55
C SER A 199 7.33 16.07 4.77
N SER A 200 8.62 16.41 4.86
CA SER A 200 9.19 17.21 5.95
C SER A 200 8.38 18.48 6.23
N GLY A 201 8.10 18.74 7.51
CA GLY A 201 7.27 19.84 7.97
C GLY A 201 5.77 19.50 8.10
N SER A 202 5.28 18.45 7.42
CA SER A 202 3.87 18.01 7.56
C SER A 202 3.53 17.44 8.93
N ASP A 203 4.54 17.02 9.69
CA ASP A 203 4.47 16.49 11.04
C ASP A 203 4.25 17.59 12.11
N GLN A 204 4.56 18.85 11.78
CA GLN A 204 4.56 19.96 12.73
C GLN A 204 3.21 20.26 13.40
N PRO A 205 2.05 20.26 12.71
CA PRO A 205 0.76 20.44 13.35
C PRO A 205 0.48 19.39 14.43
N PHE A 206 0.84 18.14 14.17
CA PHE A 206 0.65 17.03 15.10
C PHE A 206 1.56 17.14 16.32
N LEU A 207 2.83 17.51 16.13
CA LEU A 207 3.79 17.70 17.23
C LEU A 207 3.35 18.82 18.19
N ARG A 208 2.86 19.95 17.66
CA ARG A 208 2.33 21.04 18.48
C ARG A 208 1.08 20.64 19.24
N ALA A 209 0.17 19.91 18.59
CA ALA A 209 -1.05 19.41 19.22
C ALA A 209 -0.75 18.41 20.34
N ILE A 210 0.17 17.47 20.12
CA ILE A 210 0.62 16.53 21.16
C ILE A 210 1.23 17.28 22.34
N ALA A 211 2.09 18.27 22.10
CA ALA A 211 2.67 19.09 23.16
C ALA A 211 1.58 19.77 24.00
N ALA A 212 0.65 20.49 23.35
CA ALA A 212 -0.46 21.14 24.04
C ALA A 212 -1.33 20.15 24.84
N THR A 213 -1.64 19.00 24.25
CA THR A 213 -2.47 17.95 24.88
C THR A 213 -1.80 17.36 26.11
N LEU A 214 -0.51 17.03 26.02
CA LEU A 214 0.26 16.49 27.13
C LEU A 214 0.40 17.49 28.29
N ALA A 215 0.52 18.78 27.99
CA ALA A 215 0.56 19.83 29.00
C ALA A 215 -0.80 20.04 29.68
N ALA A 216 -1.91 19.85 28.95
CA ALA A 216 -3.26 20.18 29.40
C ALA A 216 -3.89 19.17 30.34
N PHE A 217 -3.51 17.88 30.28
CA PHE A 217 -4.04 16.87 31.19
C PHE A 217 -3.96 17.32 32.65
N ARG A 218 -4.97 16.96 33.45
CA ARG A 218 -4.89 17.12 34.90
C ARG A 218 -3.70 16.33 35.47
N PRO A 219 -2.95 16.86 36.46
CA PRO A 219 -1.78 16.18 37.01
C PRO A 219 -2.03 14.72 37.41
N GLU A 220 -3.10 14.48 38.16
CA GLU A 220 -3.53 13.18 38.66
C GLU A 220 -3.97 12.24 37.54
N THR A 221 -4.70 12.77 36.54
CA THR A 221 -5.11 12.02 35.33
C THR A 221 -3.88 11.56 34.55
N LYS A 222 -2.96 12.48 34.25
CA LYS A 222 -1.72 12.18 33.51
C LYS A 222 -0.88 11.15 34.25
N GLN A 223 -0.71 11.31 35.56
CA GLN A 223 0.07 10.38 36.38
C GLN A 223 -0.53 8.96 36.34
N ARG A 224 -1.85 8.83 36.47
CA ARG A 224 -2.54 7.53 36.40
C ARG A 224 -2.38 6.89 35.03
N LEU A 225 -2.54 7.66 33.95
CA LEU A 225 -2.34 7.21 32.57
C LEU A 225 -0.88 6.77 32.31
N VAL A 226 0.11 7.52 32.80
CA VAL A 226 1.54 7.17 32.67
C VAL A 226 1.85 5.87 33.38
N LYS A 227 1.41 5.72 34.64
CA LYS A 227 1.67 4.52 35.47
C LYS A 227 1.08 3.25 34.86
N THR A 228 -0.03 3.38 34.15
CA THR A 228 -0.76 2.25 33.52
C THR A 228 -0.37 2.03 32.06
N GLY A 229 0.48 2.87 31.47
CA GLY A 229 0.86 2.78 30.05
C GLY A 229 -0.25 3.21 29.08
N LEU A 230 -1.27 3.94 29.57
CA LEU A 230 -2.45 4.34 28.80
C LEU A 230 -2.41 5.79 28.31
N LEU A 231 -1.31 6.53 28.55
CA LEU A 231 -1.23 7.93 28.12
C LEU A 231 -1.33 8.09 26.60
N MET A 232 -0.55 7.34 25.83
CA MET A 232 -0.59 7.45 24.36
C MET A 232 -1.84 6.84 23.74
N PRO A 233 -2.42 5.75 24.27
CA PRO A 233 -3.79 5.36 23.96
C PRO A 233 -4.82 6.49 24.14
N ALA A 234 -4.80 7.21 25.26
CA ALA A 234 -5.68 8.35 25.48
C ALA A 234 -5.41 9.49 24.49
N VAL A 235 -4.14 9.84 24.24
CA VAL A 235 -3.76 10.87 23.25
C VAL A 235 -4.26 10.52 21.84
N GLN A 236 -4.14 9.25 21.42
CA GLN A 236 -4.65 8.80 20.11
C GLN A 236 -6.18 8.89 20.00
N MET A 237 -6.91 8.56 21.07
CA MET A 237 -8.36 8.72 21.12
C MET A 237 -8.75 10.20 21.01
N ILE A 238 -8.10 11.07 21.77
CA ILE A 238 -8.33 12.52 21.75
C ILE A 238 -8.03 13.09 20.36
N PHE A 239 -6.86 12.80 19.81
CA PHE A 239 -6.44 13.26 18.48
C PHE A 239 -7.48 12.89 17.42
N ARG A 240 -7.88 11.62 17.36
CA ARG A 240 -8.80 11.14 16.32
C ARG A 240 -10.21 11.68 16.48
N SER A 241 -10.66 11.95 17.70
CA SER A 241 -12.03 12.46 17.98
C SER A 241 -12.17 13.98 17.87
N CYS A 242 -11.07 14.73 17.97
CA CYS A 242 -11.09 16.20 17.96
C CYS A 242 -10.79 16.84 16.59
N ASN A 243 -10.55 16.04 15.55
CA ASN A 243 -10.19 16.59 14.24
C ASN A 243 -11.32 17.41 13.60
N ARG A 244 -10.97 18.54 13.00
CA ARG A 244 -11.87 19.56 12.43
C ARG A 244 -12.74 19.08 11.28
N HIS A 245 -12.31 18.06 10.55
CA HIS A 245 -13.11 17.52 9.46
C HIS A 245 -14.29 16.69 9.96
N LEU A 246 -14.27 16.25 11.22
CA LEU A 246 -15.39 15.55 11.84
C LEU A 246 -16.53 16.52 12.16
N GLN A 247 -17.74 16.15 11.79
CA GLN A 247 -18.95 16.97 11.95
C GLN A 247 -19.69 16.67 13.24
N ASN A 248 -19.55 15.47 13.78
CA ASN A 248 -20.21 15.05 15.02
C ASN A 248 -19.48 13.86 15.67
N PRO A 249 -19.75 13.56 16.96
CA PRO A 249 -19.07 12.48 17.68
C PRO A 249 -19.25 11.08 17.08
N ALA A 250 -20.37 10.80 16.38
CA ALA A 250 -20.60 9.48 15.81
C ALA A 250 -19.63 9.17 14.65
N GLU A 251 -19.11 10.19 13.97
CA GLU A 251 -18.09 10.02 12.93
C GLU A 251 -16.76 9.47 13.48
N TYR A 252 -16.54 9.53 14.80
CA TYR A 252 -15.40 8.87 15.44
C TYR A 252 -15.34 7.39 15.07
N ARG A 253 -16.46 6.67 15.08
CA ARG A 253 -16.46 5.21 14.82
C ARG A 253 -16.50 4.86 13.33
N THR A 254 -16.09 5.78 12.46
CA THR A 254 -16.11 5.61 11.00
C THR A 254 -14.72 5.76 10.39
N GLY A 255 -14.54 5.31 9.14
CA GLY A 255 -13.27 5.45 8.42
C GLY A 255 -12.72 6.89 8.35
N LYS A 256 -13.59 7.89 8.48
CA LYS A 256 -13.24 9.32 8.43
C LYS A 256 -12.30 9.75 9.57
N ALA A 257 -12.51 9.23 10.79
CA ALA A 257 -11.63 9.50 11.93
C ALA A 257 -10.40 8.57 11.97
N HIS A 258 -10.39 7.54 11.13
CA HIS A 258 -9.36 6.49 11.12
C HIS A 258 -8.65 6.28 9.79
N PRO A 259 -8.24 7.34 9.07
CA PRO A 259 -7.37 7.17 7.91
C PRO A 259 -5.99 6.67 8.34
N THR A 260 -5.21 6.20 7.37
CA THR A 260 -3.83 5.75 7.59
C THR A 260 -2.88 6.92 7.75
N ALA A 261 -2.98 7.92 6.87
CA ALA A 261 -2.28 9.19 6.96
C ALA A 261 -3.28 10.34 7.19
N PHE A 262 -2.85 11.33 7.97
CA PHE A 262 -3.68 12.45 8.43
C PHE A 262 -3.24 13.77 7.80
N GLU A 263 -4.19 14.59 7.38
CA GLU A 263 -3.92 15.95 6.92
C GLU A 263 -3.65 16.87 8.11
N GLY A 264 -2.56 17.65 8.02
CA GLY A 264 -2.22 18.62 9.07
C GLY A 264 -3.30 19.69 9.28
N GLY A 265 -4.08 20.02 8.25
CA GLY A 265 -5.19 20.96 8.32
C GLY A 265 -6.39 20.50 9.14
N TRP A 266 -6.49 19.19 9.45
CA TRP A 266 -7.56 18.65 10.29
C TRP A 266 -7.30 18.82 11.78
N VAL A 267 -6.05 19.08 12.18
CA VAL A 267 -5.66 19.11 13.59
C VAL A 267 -6.30 20.30 14.31
N ASP A 268 -6.96 20.02 15.44
CA ASP A 268 -7.46 21.05 16.35
C ASP A 268 -6.70 21.03 17.69
N GLU A 269 -5.63 21.83 17.78
CA GLU A 269 -4.78 21.91 18.99
C GLU A 269 -5.59 22.26 20.23
N ARG A 270 -6.59 23.14 20.10
CA ARG A 270 -7.39 23.64 21.22
C ARG A 270 -8.39 22.59 21.70
N ALA A 271 -9.16 21.99 20.79
CA ALA A 271 -10.13 20.96 21.15
C ALA A 271 -9.44 19.74 21.79
N MET A 272 -8.24 19.38 21.33
CA MET A 272 -7.45 18.30 21.94
C MET A 272 -7.02 18.64 23.37
N ALA A 273 -6.51 19.86 23.60
CA ALA A 273 -6.10 20.30 24.94
C ALA A 273 -7.29 20.40 25.91
N GLU A 274 -8.41 20.98 25.48
CA GLU A 274 -9.65 21.05 26.27
C GLU A 274 -10.17 19.65 26.60
N ARG A 275 -10.16 18.71 25.63
CA ARG A 275 -10.56 17.32 25.87
C ARG A 275 -9.65 16.62 26.87
N ALA A 276 -8.33 16.79 26.77
CA ALA A 276 -7.37 16.21 27.71
C ALA A 276 -7.56 16.74 29.13
N HIS A 277 -7.77 18.06 29.26
CA HIS A 277 -8.03 18.70 30.55
C HIS A 277 -9.35 18.23 31.18
N GLY A 278 -10.37 17.97 30.36
CA GLY A 278 -11.67 17.49 30.80
C GLY A 278 -11.75 16.02 31.22
N ILE A 279 -10.71 15.20 31.00
CA ILE A 279 -10.73 13.78 31.42
C ILE A 279 -10.48 13.71 32.93
N ALA A 280 -11.49 13.23 33.65
CA ALA A 280 -11.43 13.01 35.08
C ALA A 280 -10.59 11.77 35.43
N PRO A 281 -9.87 11.76 36.57
CA PRO A 281 -8.99 10.67 36.94
C PRO A 281 -9.73 9.35 37.19
N ASP A 282 -11.03 9.36 37.48
CA ASP A 282 -11.95 8.23 37.78
C ASP A 282 -12.91 7.89 36.62
N ALA A 283 -12.67 8.49 35.46
CA ALA A 283 -13.37 8.23 34.22
C ALA A 283 -12.36 8.23 33.06
N LEU A 284 -11.36 7.34 33.14
CA LEU A 284 -10.37 7.23 32.07
C LEU A 284 -10.97 6.56 30.82
N PRO A 285 -10.41 6.80 29.63
CA PRO A 285 -10.82 6.08 28.44
C PRO A 285 -10.60 4.56 28.58
N PRO A 286 -11.56 3.72 28.13
CA PRO A 286 -11.38 2.27 28.14
C PRO A 286 -10.41 1.82 27.04
N VAL A 287 -10.05 0.55 27.06
CA VAL A 287 -9.13 -0.05 26.09
C VAL A 287 -9.80 -1.20 25.35
N ALA A 288 -9.88 -1.10 24.03
CA ALA A 288 -10.29 -2.22 23.17
C ALA A 288 -9.09 -3.17 22.97
N MET A 289 -9.25 -4.45 23.29
CA MET A 289 -8.25 -5.48 23.00
C MET A 289 -8.83 -6.53 22.05
N LEU A 290 -7.99 -7.18 21.26
CA LEU A 290 -8.36 -8.16 20.23
C LEU A 290 -7.60 -9.47 20.44
N ARG A 291 -8.28 -10.58 20.18
CA ARG A 291 -7.69 -11.92 20.09
C ARG A 291 -8.37 -12.71 18.98
N VAL A 292 -7.56 -13.26 18.07
CA VAL A 292 -8.08 -14.20 17.05
C VAL A 292 -8.34 -15.55 17.72
N LEU A 293 -9.57 -16.04 17.61
CA LEU A 293 -10.00 -17.33 18.13
C LEU A 293 -9.79 -18.44 17.09
N GLN A 294 -10.12 -18.15 15.84
CA GLN A 294 -10.01 -19.06 14.70
C GLN A 294 -9.85 -18.25 13.43
N GLU A 295 -9.12 -18.77 12.44
CA GLU A 295 -9.03 -18.18 11.11
C GLU A 295 -8.64 -19.22 10.07
N ASP A 296 -8.84 -18.89 8.80
CA ASP A 296 -8.35 -19.68 7.68
C ASP A 296 -6.81 -19.80 7.72
N ALA A 297 -6.29 -20.98 7.34
CA ALA A 297 -4.86 -21.31 7.44
C ALA A 297 -4.33 -21.81 6.08
N PRO A 298 -4.11 -20.92 5.10
CA PRO A 298 -3.62 -21.33 3.79
C PRO A 298 -2.23 -21.92 3.86
N VAL A 299 -1.97 -22.87 2.96
CA VAL A 299 -0.76 -23.69 2.93
C VAL A 299 0.20 -23.16 1.86
N ASN A 300 1.42 -22.82 2.29
CA ASN A 300 2.50 -22.42 1.40
C ASN A 300 2.91 -23.61 0.50
N GLY A 301 3.00 -23.37 -0.80
CA GLY A 301 3.22 -24.39 -1.82
C GLY A 301 1.94 -24.93 -2.47
N VAL A 302 0.77 -24.65 -1.87
CA VAL A 302 -0.55 -25.01 -2.41
C VAL A 302 -1.37 -23.77 -2.71
N ASP A 303 -1.61 -22.93 -1.70
CA ASP A 303 -2.48 -21.76 -1.83
C ASP A 303 -1.71 -20.48 -2.19
N PHE A 304 -0.40 -20.43 -1.92
CA PHE A 304 0.52 -19.33 -2.26
C PHE A 304 1.98 -19.79 -2.28
N PHE A 305 2.91 -18.99 -2.83
CA PHE A 305 4.28 -19.44 -3.13
C PHE A 305 5.39 -18.52 -2.57
N ALA A 306 5.31 -18.11 -1.30
CA ALA A 306 6.23 -17.13 -0.71
C ALA A 306 7.11 -17.77 0.38
N PRO A 307 8.39 -18.13 0.11
CA PRO A 307 9.22 -18.90 1.05
C PRO A 307 9.36 -18.22 2.41
N GLY A 308 9.01 -18.93 3.48
CA GLY A 308 9.09 -18.42 4.86
C GLY A 308 8.01 -17.40 5.26
N ALA A 309 7.13 -17.02 4.34
CA ALA A 309 6.02 -16.11 4.62
C ALA A 309 4.76 -16.87 5.07
N THR A 310 3.91 -16.17 5.80
CA THR A 310 2.55 -16.57 6.16
C THR A 310 1.58 -15.41 5.87
N GLU A 311 0.28 -15.62 6.04
CA GLU A 311 -0.69 -14.52 6.01
C GLU A 311 -0.67 -13.69 7.30
N ARG A 312 -0.22 -14.25 8.43
CA ARG A 312 -0.10 -13.55 9.71
C ARG A 312 1.08 -12.58 9.64
N HIS A 313 0.77 -11.34 9.31
CA HIS A 313 1.77 -10.28 9.24
C HIS A 313 2.10 -9.75 10.64
N PHE A 314 1.08 -9.52 11.47
CA PHE A 314 1.27 -9.09 12.85
C PHE A 314 0.06 -9.44 13.70
N ASP A 315 0.28 -9.89 14.93
CA ASP A 315 -0.76 -10.14 15.92
C ASP A 315 -0.39 -9.46 17.24
N SER A 316 -1.31 -8.67 17.77
CA SER A 316 -1.21 -8.02 19.07
C SER A 316 -2.60 -7.74 19.63
N PRO A 317 -2.72 -7.36 20.91
CA PRO A 317 -4.00 -6.98 21.47
C PRO A 317 -4.66 -5.77 20.79
N PHE A 318 -3.94 -4.94 20.03
CA PHE A 318 -4.54 -3.74 19.42
C PHE A 318 -4.69 -3.86 17.90
N VAL A 319 -3.93 -4.76 17.27
CA VAL A 319 -3.84 -4.89 15.82
C VAL A 319 -3.69 -6.36 15.45
N VAL A 320 -4.61 -6.83 14.60
CA VAL A 320 -4.55 -8.10 13.87
C VAL A 320 -4.33 -7.74 12.40
N ALA A 321 -3.12 -7.94 11.86
CA ALA A 321 -2.78 -7.59 10.49
C ALA A 321 -2.52 -8.84 9.65
N ARG A 322 -3.11 -8.88 8.46
CA ARG A 322 -2.95 -9.96 7.49
C ARG A 322 -2.47 -9.44 6.14
N VAL A 323 -1.67 -10.26 5.45
CA VAL A 323 -1.46 -10.16 4.02
C VAL A 323 -2.20 -11.34 3.40
N PHE A 324 -3.26 -11.08 2.63
CA PHE A 324 -4.08 -12.11 2.00
C PHE A 324 -3.32 -12.70 0.81
N ARG A 325 -2.89 -13.96 0.95
CA ARG A 325 -2.12 -14.74 -0.02
C ARG A 325 -2.87 -15.98 -0.50
N GLY A 326 -3.63 -16.64 0.39
CA GLY A 326 -4.30 -17.90 0.11
C GLY A 326 -5.30 -17.76 -1.03
N ARG A 327 -5.55 -18.83 -1.78
CA ARG A 327 -6.25 -18.79 -3.06
C ARG A 327 -7.78 -18.64 -2.95
N HIS A 328 -8.34 -18.82 -1.75
CA HIS A 328 -9.79 -18.74 -1.49
C HIS A 328 -10.37 -17.35 -1.80
N ALA A 329 -11.64 -17.31 -2.19
CA ALA A 329 -12.35 -16.06 -2.51
C ALA A 329 -12.61 -15.17 -1.29
N VAL A 330 -12.62 -15.76 -0.10
CA VAL A 330 -12.98 -15.12 1.17
C VAL A 330 -12.01 -15.60 2.24
N HIS A 331 -11.48 -14.67 3.03
CA HIS A 331 -10.76 -14.96 4.26
C HIS A 331 -11.71 -14.84 5.45
N ARG A 332 -11.73 -15.86 6.31
CA ARG A 332 -12.60 -15.95 7.48
C ARG A 332 -11.80 -15.95 8.75
N MET A 333 -12.29 -15.22 9.74
CA MET A 333 -11.74 -15.24 11.10
C MET A 333 -12.83 -14.97 12.14
N THR A 334 -12.68 -15.56 13.31
CA THR A 334 -13.45 -15.20 14.51
C THR A 334 -12.53 -14.44 15.45
N VAL A 335 -12.94 -13.23 15.83
CA VAL A 335 -12.15 -12.33 16.68
C VAL A 335 -12.95 -11.98 17.93
N SER A 336 -12.31 -12.08 19.09
CA SER A 336 -12.86 -11.67 20.37
C SER A 336 -12.21 -10.38 20.84
N ALA A 337 -13.02 -9.51 21.44
CA ALA A 337 -12.64 -8.32 22.17
C ALA A 337 -12.96 -8.41 23.67
N GLU A 338 -13.25 -9.61 24.19
CA GLU A 338 -13.63 -9.82 25.59
C GLU A 338 -12.55 -9.44 26.62
N GLU A 339 -11.29 -9.36 26.19
CA GLU A 339 -10.17 -8.91 27.02
C GLU A 339 -10.08 -7.37 27.13
N SER A 340 -10.97 -6.64 26.46
CA SER A 340 -11.12 -5.20 26.61
C SER A 340 -11.47 -4.84 28.05
N PHE A 341 -10.94 -3.72 28.55
CA PHE A 341 -11.14 -3.35 29.95
C PHE A 341 -11.28 -1.83 30.15
N ASP A 342 -11.86 -1.50 31.30
CA ASP A 342 -11.91 -0.16 31.86
C ASP A 342 -11.17 -0.18 33.21
N LEU A 343 -10.29 0.79 33.46
CA LEU A 343 -9.50 0.82 34.70
C LEU A 343 -10.35 1.01 35.96
N ASP A 344 -11.53 1.62 35.81
CA ASP A 344 -12.51 1.84 36.88
C ASP A 344 -13.62 0.77 36.84
N LYS A 345 -13.45 -0.27 36.03
CA LYS A 345 -14.37 -1.41 35.86
C LYS A 345 -15.79 -1.00 35.45
N ARG A 346 -15.94 0.14 34.77
CA ARG A 346 -17.23 0.54 34.19
C ARG A 346 -17.69 -0.48 33.13
N PRO A 347 -19.00 -0.73 33.00
CA PRO A 347 -19.52 -1.62 31.96
C PRO A 347 -19.13 -1.15 30.54
N LEU A 348 -18.79 -2.10 29.67
CA LEU A 348 -18.37 -1.82 28.30
C LEU A 348 -19.45 -2.17 27.28
N THR A 349 -19.57 -1.34 26.24
CA THR A 349 -20.30 -1.67 25.00
C THR A 349 -19.33 -1.78 23.83
N PHE A 350 -19.60 -2.71 22.91
CA PHE A 350 -18.70 -3.06 21.80
C PHE A 350 -19.26 -2.61 20.46
N HIS A 351 -18.43 -1.97 19.65
CA HIS A 351 -18.78 -1.46 18.33
C HIS A 351 -17.74 -1.90 17.31
N TRP A 352 -18.20 -2.54 16.23
CA TRP A 352 -17.37 -2.99 15.12
C TRP A 352 -17.79 -2.24 13.86
N ALA A 353 -16.83 -1.73 13.10
CA ALA A 353 -17.11 -0.96 11.89
C ALA A 353 -16.09 -1.24 10.79
N VAL A 354 -16.55 -1.32 9.54
CA VAL A 354 -15.67 -1.27 8.37
C VAL A 354 -15.20 0.17 8.19
N LEU A 355 -13.89 0.39 8.30
CA LEU A 355 -13.24 1.70 8.20
C LEU A 355 -12.67 1.95 6.80
N ARG A 356 -12.27 0.89 6.10
CA ARG A 356 -11.78 0.92 4.71
C ARG A 356 -12.13 -0.40 4.03
N GLY A 357 -12.43 -0.37 2.74
CA GLY A 357 -12.83 -1.55 1.96
C GLY A 357 -14.26 -1.45 1.45
N ASP A 358 -14.75 -2.51 0.83
CA ASP A 358 -16.12 -2.57 0.35
C ASP A 358 -17.06 -3.08 1.45
N ALA A 359 -17.63 -2.13 2.21
CA ALA A 359 -18.51 -2.44 3.32
C ALA A 359 -19.74 -3.26 2.89
N ALA A 360 -20.17 -3.20 1.62
CA ALA A 360 -21.30 -3.99 1.13
C ALA A 360 -20.95 -5.48 0.95
N ARG A 361 -19.66 -5.81 0.86
CA ARG A 361 -19.17 -7.17 0.63
C ARG A 361 -18.56 -7.82 1.89
N ILE A 362 -18.19 -7.02 2.89
CA ILE A 362 -17.60 -7.49 4.14
C ILE A 362 -18.72 -7.83 5.13
N ARG A 363 -18.63 -9.00 5.76
CA ARG A 363 -19.61 -9.43 6.79
C ARG A 363 -18.98 -9.45 8.17
N ILE A 364 -19.71 -8.96 9.16
CA ILE A 364 -19.33 -8.96 10.58
C ILE A 364 -20.53 -9.45 11.38
N ASP A 365 -20.50 -10.72 11.77
CA ASP A 365 -21.61 -11.40 12.44
C ASP A 365 -21.29 -11.59 13.94
N ARG A 366 -22.13 -11.03 14.83
CA ARG A 366 -21.97 -11.17 16.28
C ARG A 366 -22.06 -12.64 16.70
N GLN A 367 -21.13 -13.08 17.54
CA GLN A 367 -21.07 -14.44 18.05
C GLN A 367 -21.60 -14.56 19.50
N ASN A 368 -21.86 -13.44 20.16
CA ASN A 368 -22.45 -13.40 21.49
C ASN A 368 -23.36 -12.17 21.67
N ALA A 369 -24.19 -12.19 22.72
CA ALA A 369 -25.16 -11.12 23.00
C ALA A 369 -24.49 -9.76 23.30
N ALA A 370 -23.30 -9.77 23.90
CA ALA A 370 -22.54 -8.56 24.20
C ALA A 370 -21.96 -7.87 22.95
N GLY A 371 -21.84 -8.60 21.82
CA GLY A 371 -21.15 -8.12 20.62
C GLY A 371 -19.62 -8.04 20.80
N SER A 372 -19.07 -8.66 21.85
CA SER A 372 -17.63 -8.67 22.12
C SER A 372 -16.89 -9.70 21.27
N ALA A 373 -17.57 -10.68 20.67
CA ALA A 373 -16.97 -11.60 19.71
C ALA A 373 -17.72 -11.55 18.37
N VAL A 374 -16.98 -11.57 17.26
CA VAL A 374 -17.52 -11.47 15.89
C VAL A 374 -16.84 -12.48 14.96
N ALA A 375 -17.61 -13.05 14.03
CA ALA A 375 -17.09 -13.71 12.84
C ALA A 375 -16.99 -12.67 11.73
N ILE A 376 -15.85 -12.62 11.06
CA ILE A 376 -15.52 -11.67 10.00
C ILE A 376 -15.26 -12.47 8.73
N GLU A 377 -15.96 -12.11 7.67
CA GLU A 377 -15.71 -12.62 6.31
C GLU A 377 -15.28 -11.46 5.41
N VAL A 378 -14.07 -11.55 4.85
CA VAL A 378 -13.53 -10.53 3.95
C VAL A 378 -13.24 -11.16 2.59
N PRO A 379 -14.01 -10.82 1.54
CA PRO A 379 -13.72 -11.31 0.20
C PRO A 379 -12.47 -10.65 -0.39
N TRP A 380 -11.92 -11.26 -1.45
CA TRP A 380 -10.85 -10.63 -2.23
C TRP A 380 -11.24 -9.23 -2.71
N HIS A 381 -10.34 -8.26 -2.49
CA HIS A 381 -10.48 -6.88 -2.93
C HIS A 381 -9.37 -6.49 -3.89
N ASP A 382 -9.76 -5.98 -5.05
CA ASP A 382 -8.86 -5.24 -5.93
C ASP A 382 -8.64 -3.83 -5.38
N ARG A 383 -7.54 -3.18 -5.80
CA ARG A 383 -7.29 -1.77 -5.48
C ARG A 383 -8.49 -0.92 -5.94
N ARG A 384 -9.03 -0.11 -5.02
CA ARG A 384 -10.20 0.75 -5.24
C ARG A 384 -10.08 2.08 -4.50
N PRO A 385 -10.81 3.14 -4.90
CA PRO A 385 -10.85 4.39 -4.15
C PRO A 385 -11.14 4.17 -2.66
N VAL A 386 -10.42 4.87 -1.78
CA VAL A 386 -10.58 4.70 -0.31
C VAL A 386 -11.95 5.14 0.21
N PHE A 387 -12.64 6.00 -0.55
CA PHE A 387 -14.05 6.35 -0.44
C PHE A 387 -14.54 6.79 -1.82
N ASP A 388 -15.84 6.96 -1.99
CA ASP A 388 -16.44 7.33 -3.28
C ASP A 388 -15.78 8.59 -3.87
N ARG A 389 -15.29 8.48 -5.10
CA ARG A 389 -14.59 9.54 -5.86
C ARG A 389 -13.26 10.01 -5.25
N SER A 390 -12.70 9.29 -4.28
CA SER A 390 -11.34 9.59 -3.80
C SER A 390 -10.33 9.41 -4.94
N PRO A 391 -9.39 10.36 -5.14
CA PRO A 391 -8.28 10.17 -6.07
C PRO A 391 -7.24 9.18 -5.53
N LEU A 392 -7.29 8.89 -4.22
CA LEU A 392 -6.46 7.88 -3.58
C LEU A 392 -7.16 6.52 -3.63
N ALA A 393 -6.42 5.51 -4.05
CA ALA A 393 -6.88 4.13 -4.04
C ALA A 393 -6.04 3.25 -3.12
N SER A 394 -6.66 2.21 -2.58
CA SER A 394 -6.06 1.23 -1.68
C SER A 394 -6.57 -0.17 -2.00
N ASN A 395 -5.70 -1.14 -1.79
CA ASN A 395 -5.89 -2.58 -1.83
C ASN A 395 -5.87 -3.15 -0.39
N ARG A 396 -6.39 -2.41 0.59
CA ARG A 396 -6.46 -2.83 2.00
C ARG A 396 -7.87 -2.68 2.56
N VAL A 397 -8.25 -3.60 3.43
CA VAL A 397 -9.44 -3.52 4.28
C VAL A 397 -8.99 -3.20 5.70
N ASP A 398 -9.69 -2.26 6.35
CA ASP A 398 -9.52 -1.93 7.76
C ASP A 398 -10.87 -2.08 8.46
N ILE A 399 -10.91 -2.84 9.56
CA ILE A 399 -12.07 -2.98 10.45
C ILE A 399 -11.66 -2.48 11.83
N GLY A 400 -12.44 -1.57 12.39
CA GLY A 400 -12.24 -1.02 13.72
C GLY A 400 -13.08 -1.73 14.77
N CYS A 401 -12.48 -1.98 15.93
CA CYS A 401 -13.16 -2.33 17.17
C CYS A 401 -13.02 -1.16 18.16
N PHE A 402 -14.15 -0.72 18.70
CA PHE A 402 -14.25 0.35 19.68
C PHE A 402 -15.02 -0.15 20.89
N VAL A 403 -14.53 0.15 22.09
CA VAL A 403 -15.29 -0.07 23.32
C VAL A 403 -15.63 1.26 23.97
N ASN A 404 -16.81 1.35 24.58
CA ASN A 404 -17.27 2.56 25.25
C ASN A 404 -17.70 2.23 26.68
N ASN A 405 -17.24 3.03 27.64
CA ASN A 405 -17.49 2.84 29.08
C ASN A 405 -18.64 3.71 29.63
N GLY A 406 -19.48 4.26 28.75
CA GLY A 406 -20.53 5.22 29.06
C GLY A 406 -20.08 6.68 29.11
N VAL A 407 -18.77 6.97 29.10
CA VAL A 407 -18.21 8.34 29.15
C VAL A 407 -17.30 8.61 27.95
N HIS A 408 -16.40 7.68 27.68
CA HIS A 408 -15.40 7.78 26.63
C HIS A 408 -15.42 6.56 25.72
N ASP A 409 -15.16 6.78 24.44
CA ASP A 409 -14.73 5.73 23.54
C ASP A 409 -13.27 5.37 23.82
N SER A 410 -12.90 4.12 23.52
CA SER A 410 -11.51 3.69 23.48
C SER A 410 -10.82 4.26 22.24
N PRO A 411 -9.48 4.34 22.22
CA PRO A 411 -8.76 4.34 20.95
C PRO A 411 -9.14 3.12 20.10
N PRO A 412 -8.99 3.20 18.77
CA PRO A 412 -9.32 2.10 17.88
C PRO A 412 -8.36 0.92 18.07
N SER A 413 -8.91 -0.28 18.02
CA SER A 413 -8.16 -1.49 17.68
C SER A 413 -8.53 -1.93 16.27
N PHE A 414 -7.59 -2.52 15.52
CA PHE A 414 -7.75 -2.78 14.09
C PHE A 414 -7.62 -4.26 13.74
N VAL A 415 -8.49 -4.73 12.85
CA VAL A 415 -8.28 -5.92 12.02
C VAL A 415 -8.03 -5.42 10.60
N THR A 416 -6.88 -5.75 10.00
CA THR A 416 -6.48 -5.28 8.67
C THR A 416 -6.11 -6.42 7.75
N LEU A 417 -6.49 -6.32 6.48
CA LEU A 417 -6.13 -7.27 5.43
C LEU A 417 -5.61 -6.50 4.21
N CYS A 418 -4.34 -6.72 3.86
CA CYS A 418 -3.71 -6.21 2.65
C CYS A 418 -3.75 -7.26 1.54
N PHE A 419 -4.22 -6.87 0.36
CA PHE A 419 -4.32 -7.74 -0.82
C PHE A 419 -3.13 -7.48 -1.74
N LEU A 420 -2.55 -8.48 -2.37
CA LEU A 420 -1.37 -8.30 -3.23
C LEU A 420 -1.77 -7.71 -4.58
N ASP A 421 -1.39 -6.45 -4.85
CA ASP A 421 -1.87 -5.73 -6.04
C ASP A 421 -1.30 -6.24 -7.36
N HIS A 422 -0.13 -6.92 -7.32
CA HIS A 422 0.39 -7.65 -8.47
C HIS A 422 -0.35 -8.96 -8.74
N GLU A 423 -1.36 -9.32 -7.95
CA GLU A 423 -2.22 -10.46 -8.23
C GLU A 423 -3.56 -10.02 -8.83
N ALA A 424 -3.89 -10.60 -9.98
CA ALA A 424 -5.23 -10.53 -10.54
C ALA A 424 -5.89 -11.91 -10.38
N ARG A 425 -7.01 -11.94 -9.67
CA ARG A 425 -7.73 -13.17 -9.36
C ARG A 425 -9.10 -13.19 -10.00
N THR A 426 -9.51 -14.35 -10.48
CA THR A 426 -10.85 -14.54 -11.06
C THR A 426 -11.51 -15.75 -10.43
N TYR A 427 -12.73 -15.54 -9.96
CA TYR A 427 -13.61 -16.56 -9.43
C TYR A 427 -14.84 -16.71 -10.34
N ASP A 428 -15.46 -17.88 -10.35
CA ASP A 428 -16.75 -18.09 -11.01
C ASP A 428 -17.93 -17.65 -10.12
N ALA A 429 -19.16 -17.90 -10.59
CA ALA A 429 -20.38 -17.50 -9.89
C ALA A 429 -20.58 -18.24 -8.55
N GLU A 430 -20.01 -19.44 -8.42
CA GLU A 430 -20.03 -20.26 -7.21
C GLU A 430 -18.87 -19.93 -6.26
N GLY A 431 -17.99 -18.99 -6.64
CA GLY A 431 -16.83 -18.57 -5.84
C GLY A 431 -15.63 -19.51 -5.96
N ARG A 432 -15.62 -20.44 -6.92
CA ARG A 432 -14.47 -21.29 -7.22
C ARG A 432 -13.43 -20.48 -7.99
N LEU A 433 -12.17 -20.67 -7.64
CA LEU A 433 -11.06 -19.97 -8.28
C LEU A 433 -10.86 -20.52 -9.70
N LEU A 434 -10.76 -19.63 -10.68
CA LEU A 434 -10.43 -19.96 -12.08
C LEU A 434 -8.99 -19.59 -12.41
N GLU A 435 -8.49 -18.48 -11.86
CA GLU A 435 -7.21 -17.92 -12.25
C GLU A 435 -6.57 -17.11 -11.15
N ILE A 436 -5.25 -17.24 -10.99
CA ILE A 436 -4.39 -16.22 -10.40
C ILE A 436 -3.26 -15.86 -11.37
N GLY A 437 -3.20 -14.59 -11.76
CA GLY A 437 -2.06 -14.03 -12.47
C GLY A 437 -1.20 -13.20 -11.53
N TYR A 438 0.06 -13.60 -11.34
CA TYR A 438 0.95 -13.05 -10.30
C TYR A 438 1.79 -11.83 -10.72
N GLN A 439 1.64 -11.41 -11.98
CA GLN A 439 2.25 -10.19 -12.54
C GLN A 439 1.18 -9.28 -13.13
N ALA A 440 0.06 -9.11 -12.43
CA ALA A 440 -0.93 -8.11 -12.78
C ALA A 440 -0.29 -6.72 -12.81
N GLY A 441 -0.69 -5.92 -13.79
CA GLY A 441 -0.05 -4.64 -14.06
C GLY A 441 -0.86 -3.81 -15.03
N GLY A 442 -0.46 -2.54 -15.18
CA GLY A 442 -1.06 -1.59 -16.10
C GLY A 442 -0.22 -1.40 -17.36
N THR A 443 -0.88 -1.32 -18.52
CA THR A 443 -0.28 -0.83 -19.76
C THR A 443 -0.64 0.63 -19.96
N ARG A 444 0.36 1.47 -20.26
CA ARG A 444 0.17 2.89 -20.57
C ARG A 444 0.69 3.21 -21.95
N LEU A 445 -0.04 4.09 -22.63
CA LEU A 445 0.36 4.70 -23.88
C LEU A 445 0.74 6.15 -23.62
N GLU A 446 1.88 6.56 -24.17
CA GLU A 446 2.37 7.93 -24.12
C GLU A 446 2.69 8.38 -25.54
N ALA A 447 2.43 9.65 -25.85
CA ALA A 447 2.89 10.21 -27.12
C ALA A 447 4.40 10.47 -27.05
N ALA A 448 5.16 9.79 -27.90
CA ALA A 448 6.59 10.02 -28.06
C ALA A 448 6.88 11.23 -28.96
N ASP A 449 6.03 11.44 -29.96
CA ASP A 449 6.12 12.55 -30.90
C ASP A 449 4.70 12.93 -31.34
N TRP A 450 4.17 13.98 -30.71
CA TRP A 450 2.86 14.52 -31.03
C TRP A 450 2.78 15.08 -32.46
N GLY A 451 3.89 15.55 -33.04
CA GLY A 451 3.91 16.05 -34.42
C GLY A 451 3.65 14.91 -35.40
N ARG A 452 4.35 13.78 -35.24
CA ARG A 452 4.08 12.54 -36.00
C ARG A 452 2.66 12.04 -35.80
N LEU A 453 2.18 12.02 -34.55
CA LEU A 453 0.86 11.48 -34.22
C LEU A 453 -0.28 12.32 -34.83
N LEU A 454 -0.19 13.64 -34.73
CA LEU A 454 -1.17 14.54 -35.33
C LEU A 454 -1.05 14.63 -36.85
N GLY A 455 0.15 14.46 -37.41
CA GLY A 455 0.36 14.37 -38.86
C GLY A 455 -0.39 13.21 -39.51
N LEU A 456 -0.76 12.16 -38.76
CA LEU A 456 -1.60 11.06 -39.26
C LEU A 456 -3.04 11.48 -39.59
N PHE A 457 -3.46 12.69 -39.21
CA PHE A 457 -4.77 13.22 -39.57
C PHE A 457 -4.79 13.96 -40.92
N GLU A 458 -3.63 14.22 -41.53
CA GLU A 458 -3.51 14.84 -42.86
C GLU A 458 -4.11 13.97 -43.97
N GLU A 459 -4.61 14.62 -45.03
CA GLU A 459 -5.18 13.94 -46.20
C GLU A 459 -4.08 13.23 -47.01
N GLY A 460 -4.37 12.04 -47.55
CA GLY A 460 -3.39 11.26 -48.31
C GLY A 460 -2.37 10.46 -47.49
N ALA A 461 -2.39 10.53 -46.15
CA ALA A 461 -1.64 9.63 -45.26
C ALA A 461 -2.19 8.18 -45.32
N GLY A 462 -2.00 7.54 -46.47
CA GLY A 462 -2.68 6.35 -46.99
C GLY A 462 -2.24 5.00 -46.41
N ALA A 463 -1.51 4.99 -45.30
CA ALA A 463 -1.12 3.78 -44.59
C ALA A 463 -2.29 3.22 -43.74
N PHE A 464 -2.31 1.90 -43.51
CA PHE A 464 -3.29 1.26 -42.61
C PHE A 464 -3.36 1.91 -41.21
N PRO A 465 -2.24 2.19 -40.51
CA PRO A 465 -2.25 2.82 -39.18
C PRO A 465 -3.00 4.17 -39.15
N GLY A 466 -2.76 5.03 -40.14
CA GLY A 466 -3.43 6.33 -40.24
C GLY A 466 -4.94 6.19 -40.45
N ARG A 467 -5.37 5.27 -41.33
CA ARG A 467 -6.80 4.97 -41.52
C ARG A 467 -7.45 4.43 -40.25
N LEU A 468 -6.77 3.52 -39.55
CA LEU A 468 -7.24 2.95 -38.29
C LEU A 468 -7.47 4.05 -37.26
N LEU A 469 -6.49 4.94 -37.05
CA LEU A 469 -6.61 6.04 -36.09
C LEU A 469 -7.76 6.99 -36.48
N ARG A 470 -7.79 7.46 -37.73
CA ARG A 470 -8.82 8.40 -38.22
C ARG A 470 -10.23 7.83 -38.18
N SER A 471 -10.41 6.51 -38.23
CA SER A 471 -11.72 5.86 -38.13
C SER A 471 -12.37 6.03 -36.75
N ARG A 472 -11.59 6.44 -35.73
CA ARG A 472 -12.05 6.66 -34.35
C ARG A 472 -12.57 8.08 -34.09
N PHE A 473 -12.62 8.92 -35.12
CA PHE A 473 -12.96 10.33 -35.00
C PHE A 473 -14.02 10.72 -36.04
N THR A 474 -14.90 11.63 -35.65
CA THR A 474 -15.88 12.21 -36.57
C THR A 474 -15.18 13.11 -37.61
N PRO A 475 -15.82 13.41 -38.76
CA PRO A 475 -15.26 14.35 -39.72
C PRO A 475 -14.86 15.71 -39.11
N GLU A 476 -15.68 16.23 -38.20
CA GLU A 476 -15.45 17.49 -37.46
C GLU A 476 -14.22 17.39 -36.55
N GLU A 477 -14.13 16.35 -35.71
CA GLU A 477 -12.97 16.13 -34.84
C GLU A 477 -11.68 15.99 -35.64
N ARG A 478 -11.73 15.32 -36.81
CA ARG A 478 -10.57 15.18 -37.70
C ARG A 478 -10.13 16.52 -38.30
N ALA A 479 -11.06 17.43 -38.60
CA ALA A 479 -10.72 18.75 -39.10
C ALA A 479 -10.06 19.58 -37.98
N ALA A 480 -10.60 19.54 -36.76
CA ALA A 480 -10.04 20.23 -35.61
C ALA A 480 -8.64 19.70 -35.22
N LEU A 481 -8.41 18.38 -35.29
CA LEU A 481 -7.09 17.78 -35.01
C LEU A 481 -6.05 18.15 -36.08
N ARG A 482 -6.44 18.27 -37.35
CA ARG A 482 -5.57 18.80 -38.42
C ARG A 482 -5.17 20.25 -38.17
N ALA A 483 -6.15 21.11 -37.85
CA ALA A 483 -5.88 22.49 -37.51
C ALA A 483 -4.93 22.60 -36.29
N ALA A 484 -5.12 21.74 -35.29
CA ALA A 484 -4.22 21.68 -34.14
C ALA A 484 -2.80 21.22 -34.50
N ALA A 485 -2.63 20.29 -35.45
CA ALA A 485 -1.33 19.87 -35.94
C ALA A 485 -0.53 21.07 -36.50
N GLN A 486 -1.19 21.90 -37.32
CA GLN A 486 -0.58 23.10 -37.92
C GLN A 486 -0.24 24.16 -36.85
N ALA A 487 -1.15 24.40 -35.90
CA ALA A 487 -0.94 25.37 -34.82
C ALA A 487 0.17 24.94 -33.82
N LYS A 488 0.48 23.65 -33.76
CA LYS A 488 1.51 23.09 -32.86
C LYS A 488 2.93 23.24 -33.39
N ALA A 489 3.14 23.30 -34.71
CA ALA A 489 4.46 23.42 -35.34
C ALA A 489 5.40 24.46 -34.69
N PRO A 490 4.97 25.71 -34.39
CA PRO A 490 5.84 26.67 -33.71
C PRO A 490 6.22 26.28 -32.28
N LEU A 491 5.34 25.56 -31.55
CA LEU A 491 5.64 25.06 -30.21
C LEU A 491 6.69 23.94 -30.25
N ASP A 492 6.63 23.06 -31.24
CA ASP A 492 7.65 22.02 -31.44
C ASP A 492 9.01 22.64 -31.77
N ALA A 493 9.04 23.64 -32.65
CA ALA A 493 10.26 24.37 -32.98
C ALA A 493 10.85 25.04 -31.72
N ALA A 494 10.01 25.61 -30.85
CA ALA A 494 10.45 26.22 -29.60
C ALA A 494 11.04 25.19 -28.62
N VAL A 495 10.41 24.02 -28.46
CA VAL A 495 10.96 22.92 -27.63
C VAL A 495 12.29 22.43 -28.18
N ALA A 496 12.38 22.18 -29.49
CA ALA A 496 13.63 21.72 -30.12
C ALA A 496 14.77 22.74 -29.96
N ALA A 497 14.48 24.03 -30.15
CA ALA A 497 15.46 25.10 -29.94
C ALA A 497 15.91 25.18 -28.47
N ALA A 498 14.99 25.03 -27.52
CA ALA A 498 15.31 25.03 -26.08
C ALA A 498 16.13 23.79 -25.67
N GLU A 499 15.86 22.62 -26.22
CA GLU A 499 16.67 21.41 -25.99
C GLU A 499 18.09 21.57 -26.52
N ALA A 500 18.25 22.09 -27.74
CA ALA A 500 19.56 22.38 -28.32
C ALA A 500 20.35 23.37 -27.47
N ARG A 501 19.70 24.44 -26.99
CA ARG A 501 20.29 25.41 -26.06
C ARG A 501 20.74 24.74 -24.75
N LYS A 502 19.91 23.88 -24.18
CA LYS A 502 20.21 23.14 -22.94
C LYS A 502 21.40 22.20 -23.11
N GLN A 503 21.47 21.47 -24.23
CA GLN A 503 22.62 20.61 -24.54
C GLN A 503 23.91 21.41 -24.70
N ALA A 504 23.86 22.55 -25.40
CA ALA A 504 25.01 23.44 -25.55
C ALA A 504 25.46 24.02 -24.19
N ALA A 505 24.52 24.46 -23.35
CA ALA A 505 24.80 25.02 -22.03
C ALA A 505 25.39 23.97 -21.06
N ASP A 506 24.87 22.75 -21.06
CA ASP A 506 25.41 21.66 -20.23
C ASP A 506 26.82 21.23 -20.70
N ALA A 507 27.05 21.21 -22.02
CA ALA A 507 28.38 20.95 -22.58
C ALA A 507 29.38 22.04 -22.18
N ALA A 508 28.97 23.32 -22.27
CA ALA A 508 29.79 24.46 -21.83
C ALA A 508 30.08 24.41 -20.33
N ARG A 509 29.09 24.08 -19.48
CA ARG A 509 29.29 23.89 -18.04
C ARG A 509 30.26 22.75 -17.73
N LYS A 510 30.19 21.65 -18.48
CA LYS A 510 31.11 20.52 -18.33
C LYS A 510 32.55 20.89 -18.73
N GLN A 511 32.72 21.85 -19.63
CA GLN A 511 34.03 22.35 -20.07
C GLN A 511 34.60 23.42 -19.15
N ALA A 512 33.75 24.29 -18.60
CA ALA A 512 34.13 25.36 -17.70
C ALA A 512 33.11 25.46 -16.57
N GLU A 513 33.49 25.07 -15.35
CA GLU A 513 32.60 25.04 -14.19
C GLU A 513 32.58 26.42 -13.48
N THR A 514 32.11 27.44 -14.19
CA THR A 514 32.04 28.83 -13.72
C THR A 514 30.62 29.21 -13.29
N ALA A 515 30.49 30.31 -12.54
CA ALA A 515 29.18 30.84 -12.16
C ALA A 515 28.31 31.22 -13.39
N GLU A 516 28.95 31.64 -14.49
CA GLU A 516 28.29 32.03 -15.73
C GLU A 516 27.72 30.82 -16.49
N THR A 517 28.49 29.73 -16.63
CA THR A 517 28.00 28.50 -17.26
C THR A 517 26.96 27.78 -16.39
N ALA A 518 27.05 27.90 -15.06
CA ALA A 518 26.01 27.43 -14.14
C ALA A 518 24.70 28.22 -14.29
N SER A 519 24.80 29.54 -14.44
CA SER A 519 23.66 30.43 -14.70
C SER A 519 23.00 30.11 -16.05
N GLU A 520 23.79 29.96 -17.12
CA GLU A 520 23.27 29.64 -18.46
C GLU A 520 22.65 28.23 -18.53
N SER A 521 23.24 27.22 -17.87
CA SER A 521 22.64 25.88 -17.74
C SER A 521 21.30 25.95 -17.00
N THR A 522 21.19 26.78 -15.96
CA THR A 522 19.93 27.00 -15.22
C THR A 522 18.89 27.72 -16.08
N ALA A 523 19.27 28.77 -16.80
CA ALA A 523 18.39 29.51 -17.69
C ALA A 523 17.91 28.67 -18.88
N ALA A 524 18.79 27.88 -19.49
CA ALA A 524 18.45 26.96 -20.58
C ALA A 524 17.52 25.83 -20.10
N ARG A 525 17.72 25.31 -18.89
CA ARG A 525 16.79 24.35 -18.26
C ARG A 525 15.41 24.97 -18.06
N LYS A 526 15.34 26.20 -17.50
CA LYS A 526 14.08 26.92 -17.34
C LYS A 526 13.37 27.15 -18.67
N ALA A 527 14.10 27.59 -19.71
CA ALA A 527 13.53 27.80 -21.05
C ALA A 527 12.96 26.51 -21.65
N LEU A 528 13.63 25.37 -21.44
CA LEU A 528 13.12 24.07 -21.84
C LEU A 528 11.85 23.67 -21.07
N ASP A 529 11.85 23.89 -19.75
CA ASP A 529 10.69 23.61 -18.91
C ASP A 529 9.47 24.47 -19.30
N ASP A 530 9.69 25.76 -19.58
CA ASP A 530 8.66 26.71 -20.04
C ASP A 530 8.12 26.30 -21.42
N ALA A 531 8.99 25.95 -22.39
CA ALA A 531 8.57 25.51 -23.72
C ALA A 531 7.77 24.19 -23.65
N ARG A 532 8.22 23.23 -22.84
CA ARG A 532 7.48 21.97 -22.60
C ARG A 532 6.16 22.23 -21.89
N LYS A 533 6.10 23.20 -20.96
CA LYS A 533 4.85 23.60 -20.31
C LYS A 533 3.87 24.17 -21.32
N ALA A 534 4.29 25.10 -22.17
CA ALA A 534 3.43 25.67 -23.21
C ALA A 534 2.86 24.59 -24.15
N LEU A 535 3.67 23.58 -24.49
CA LEU A 535 3.21 22.44 -25.28
C LEU A 535 2.17 21.58 -24.52
N ARG A 536 2.40 21.29 -23.24
CA ARG A 536 1.43 20.56 -22.40
C ARG A 536 0.12 21.35 -22.26
N ASP A 537 0.20 22.64 -21.97
CA ASP A 537 -0.97 23.52 -21.85
C ASP A 537 -1.75 23.55 -23.17
N PHE A 538 -1.05 23.61 -24.30
CA PHE A 538 -1.67 23.47 -25.61
C PHE A 538 -2.42 22.13 -25.72
N LEU A 539 -1.79 20.99 -25.45
CA LEU A 539 -2.45 19.68 -25.58
C LEU A 539 -3.65 19.50 -24.62
N ALA A 540 -3.57 20.09 -23.42
CA ALA A 540 -4.60 20.08 -22.40
C ALA A 540 -5.76 21.07 -22.66
N ALA A 541 -5.59 22.03 -23.57
CA ALA A 541 -6.62 23.04 -23.84
C ALA A 541 -7.86 22.45 -24.52
N LYS A 542 -9.04 22.86 -24.03
CA LYS A 542 -10.32 22.62 -24.71
C LYS A 542 -10.37 23.45 -26.00
N ARG A 543 -10.87 22.86 -27.08
CA ARG A 543 -10.96 23.49 -28.40
C ARG A 543 -12.34 23.31 -29.00
N GLU A 544 -12.74 24.26 -29.84
CA GLU A 544 -13.92 24.10 -30.67
C GLU A 544 -13.78 22.90 -31.60
N GLY A 545 -14.87 22.16 -31.82
CA GLY A 545 -14.87 20.91 -32.58
C GLY A 545 -14.26 19.70 -31.87
N LEU A 546 -13.76 19.83 -30.62
CA LEU A 546 -13.24 18.73 -29.81
C LEU A 546 -13.99 18.60 -28.47
N PRO A 547 -14.54 17.42 -28.13
CA PRO A 547 -15.30 17.25 -26.88
C PRO A 547 -14.42 17.16 -25.62
N ALA A 548 -13.11 16.94 -25.78
CA ALA A 548 -12.13 16.86 -24.69
C ALA A 548 -10.75 17.33 -25.18
N PRO A 549 -9.75 17.48 -24.30
CA PRO A 549 -8.38 17.80 -24.71
C PRO A 549 -7.81 16.81 -25.74
N ILE A 550 -6.88 17.27 -26.58
CA ILE A 550 -6.28 16.46 -27.65
C ILE A 550 -5.66 15.18 -27.07
N GLU A 551 -4.97 15.32 -25.95
CA GLU A 551 -4.31 14.21 -25.26
C GLU A 551 -5.30 13.10 -24.88
N THR A 552 -6.37 13.47 -24.17
CA THR A 552 -7.46 12.57 -23.79
C THR A 552 -8.10 11.90 -25.01
N LEU A 553 -8.37 12.66 -26.07
CA LEU A 553 -9.05 12.11 -27.25
C LEU A 553 -8.18 11.12 -28.03
N VAL A 554 -6.89 11.43 -28.21
CA VAL A 554 -5.99 10.60 -29.02
C VAL A 554 -5.44 9.43 -28.22
N LEU A 555 -4.86 9.67 -27.03
CA LEU A 555 -4.25 8.61 -26.24
C LEU A 555 -5.29 7.78 -25.48
N GLU A 556 -6.19 8.40 -24.72
CA GLU A 556 -7.08 7.65 -23.82
C GLU A 556 -8.31 7.07 -24.52
N ARG A 557 -8.96 7.85 -25.40
CA ARG A 557 -10.18 7.44 -26.12
C ARG A 557 -9.87 6.59 -27.34
N ALA A 558 -9.08 7.09 -28.28
CA ALA A 558 -8.85 6.41 -29.55
C ALA A 558 -7.88 5.23 -29.40
N LEU A 559 -6.62 5.49 -29.05
CA LEU A 559 -5.60 4.44 -28.91
C LEU A 559 -5.86 3.56 -27.69
N GLY A 560 -6.23 4.16 -26.55
CA GLY A 560 -6.61 3.43 -25.34
C GLY A 560 -7.86 2.57 -25.55
N GLY A 561 -8.80 3.00 -26.39
CA GLY A 561 -9.94 2.19 -26.81
C GLY A 561 -9.54 0.95 -27.61
N LEU A 562 -8.58 1.08 -28.53
CA LEU A 562 -8.02 -0.07 -29.27
C LEU A 562 -7.22 -1.00 -28.35
N MET A 563 -6.44 -0.43 -27.43
CA MET A 563 -5.65 -1.19 -26.46
C MET A 563 -6.55 -2.07 -25.57
N ARG A 564 -7.66 -1.51 -25.07
CA ARG A 564 -8.60 -2.19 -24.16
C ARG A 564 -9.57 -3.13 -24.87
N ASP A 565 -9.70 -3.07 -26.21
CA ASP A 565 -10.58 -3.98 -26.95
C ASP A 565 -9.94 -5.38 -27.03
N PRO A 566 -10.50 -6.40 -26.35
CA PRO A 566 -9.90 -7.74 -26.34
C PRO A 566 -9.89 -8.40 -27.73
N ALA A 567 -10.76 -7.95 -28.64
CA ALA A 567 -10.83 -8.46 -30.00
C ALA A 567 -9.92 -7.72 -30.99
N PHE A 568 -9.20 -6.67 -30.56
CA PHE A 568 -8.45 -5.78 -31.46
C PHE A 568 -7.48 -6.56 -32.36
N PHE A 569 -6.56 -7.33 -31.77
CA PHE A 569 -5.61 -8.10 -32.57
C PHE A 569 -6.32 -9.14 -33.46
N VAL A 570 -7.18 -9.98 -32.87
CA VAL A 570 -7.77 -11.11 -33.60
C VAL A 570 -8.66 -10.68 -34.76
N SER A 571 -9.39 -9.55 -34.62
CA SER A 571 -10.24 -8.98 -35.67
C SER A 571 -9.45 -8.27 -36.78
N ARG A 572 -8.19 -7.87 -36.51
CA ARG A 572 -7.34 -7.10 -37.43
C ARG A 572 -6.14 -7.87 -37.97
N GLN A 573 -6.07 -9.18 -37.75
CA GLN A 573 -4.94 -10.00 -38.23
C GLN A 573 -4.67 -9.86 -39.73
N ALA A 574 -5.71 -9.88 -40.56
CA ALA A 574 -5.55 -9.73 -42.01
C ALA A 574 -5.00 -8.34 -42.40
N ASP A 575 -5.53 -7.29 -41.76
CA ASP A 575 -5.07 -5.92 -41.98
C ASP A 575 -3.60 -5.75 -41.53
N LEU A 576 -3.23 -6.35 -40.39
CA LEU A 576 -1.87 -6.32 -39.85
C LEU A 576 -0.88 -7.08 -40.73
N GLU A 577 -1.24 -8.27 -41.21
CA GLU A 577 -0.37 -9.04 -42.12
C GLU A 577 -0.17 -8.32 -43.46
N ALA A 578 -1.23 -7.73 -44.01
CA ALA A 578 -1.13 -6.91 -45.21
C ALA A 578 -0.21 -5.69 -45.00
N PHE A 579 -0.31 -5.03 -43.84
CA PHE A 579 0.57 -3.92 -43.46
C PHE A 579 2.03 -4.36 -43.31
N LEU A 580 2.29 -5.49 -42.65
CA LEU A 580 3.65 -6.03 -42.45
C LEU A 580 4.31 -6.49 -43.75
N ALA A 581 3.52 -6.85 -44.77
CA ALA A 581 4.02 -7.17 -46.10
C ALA A 581 4.35 -5.91 -46.94
N ALA A 582 3.82 -4.75 -46.58
CA ALA A 582 4.08 -3.49 -47.26
C ALA A 582 5.44 -2.88 -46.82
N PRO A 583 6.09 -2.04 -47.66
CA PRO A 583 7.35 -1.39 -47.32
C PRO A 583 7.32 -0.61 -45.99
N GLU A 584 6.17 -0.01 -45.66
CA GLU A 584 5.97 0.76 -44.43
C GLU A 584 6.04 -0.11 -43.15
N GLY A 585 5.59 -1.36 -43.24
CA GLY A 585 5.62 -2.33 -42.14
C GLY A 585 6.86 -3.24 -42.15
N ALA A 586 7.71 -3.13 -43.17
CA ALA A 586 8.91 -3.95 -43.32
C ALA A 586 9.81 -3.84 -42.07
N GLY A 587 10.30 -4.99 -41.60
CA GLY A 587 11.15 -5.07 -40.40
C GLY A 587 10.41 -5.07 -39.05
N ARG A 588 9.08 -4.87 -39.02
CA ARG A 588 8.31 -4.80 -37.75
C ARG A 588 7.74 -6.15 -37.28
N ARG A 589 7.90 -7.22 -38.08
CA ARG A 589 7.36 -8.56 -37.76
C ARG A 589 7.90 -9.12 -36.44
N GLY A 590 9.18 -8.91 -36.14
CA GLY A 590 9.80 -9.39 -34.90
C GLY A 590 9.17 -8.79 -33.63
N ALA A 591 8.75 -7.52 -33.68
CA ALA A 591 8.08 -6.86 -32.57
C ALA A 591 6.71 -7.51 -32.30
N LEU A 592 5.90 -7.72 -33.36
CA LEU A 592 4.63 -8.43 -33.26
C LEU A 592 4.82 -9.86 -32.71
N GLU A 593 5.75 -10.63 -33.27
CA GLU A 593 5.98 -12.02 -32.87
C GLU A 593 6.39 -12.16 -31.40
N THR A 594 7.15 -11.21 -30.87
CA THR A 594 7.56 -11.22 -29.47
C THR A 594 6.36 -11.14 -28.53
N GLY A 595 5.45 -10.19 -28.79
CA GLY A 595 4.21 -10.05 -28.03
C GLY A 595 3.31 -11.28 -28.17
N LEU A 596 3.13 -11.79 -29.40
CA LEU A 596 2.29 -12.96 -29.66
C LEU A 596 2.81 -14.22 -28.98
N ARG A 597 4.13 -14.48 -29.02
CA ARG A 597 4.74 -15.63 -28.34
C ARG A 597 4.50 -15.57 -26.84
N ARG A 598 4.66 -14.40 -26.21
CA ARG A 598 4.43 -14.22 -24.77
C ARG A 598 2.96 -14.46 -24.40
N THR A 599 2.02 -13.88 -25.16
CA THR A 599 0.58 -14.05 -24.89
C THR A 599 0.10 -15.48 -25.16
N ALA A 600 0.68 -16.16 -26.15
CA ALA A 600 0.44 -17.59 -26.39
C ALA A 600 1.03 -18.50 -25.31
N ALA A 601 2.22 -18.19 -24.80
CA ALA A 601 2.85 -18.92 -23.69
C ALA A 601 2.02 -18.85 -22.39
N LEU A 602 1.18 -17.83 -22.24
CA LEU A 602 0.22 -17.69 -21.15
C LEU A 602 -1.11 -18.42 -21.39
N GLY A 603 -1.28 -19.10 -22.53
CA GLY A 603 -2.52 -19.78 -22.91
C GLY A 603 -3.66 -18.84 -23.31
N ILE A 604 -3.39 -17.55 -23.55
CA ILE A 604 -4.42 -16.54 -23.85
C ILE A 604 -4.69 -16.47 -25.36
N LEU A 605 -3.70 -16.81 -26.18
CA LEU A 605 -3.82 -16.95 -27.63
C LEU A 605 -3.45 -18.37 -28.04
N ALA A 606 -4.22 -18.94 -28.97
CA ALA A 606 -3.93 -20.22 -29.60
C ALA A 606 -3.88 -20.07 -31.11
N ARG A 607 -3.02 -20.85 -31.78
CA ARG A 607 -3.04 -20.96 -33.25
C ARG A 607 -4.14 -21.94 -33.66
N THR A 608 -4.95 -21.51 -34.62
CA THR A 608 -5.94 -22.34 -35.32
C THR A 608 -5.27 -23.19 -36.39
N ASP A 609 -5.95 -24.23 -36.86
CA ASP A 609 -5.49 -25.08 -37.97
C ASP A 609 -5.21 -24.28 -39.26
N ALA A 610 -5.92 -23.17 -39.45
CA ALA A 610 -5.70 -22.23 -40.54
C ALA A 610 -4.48 -21.29 -40.34
N GLY A 611 -3.68 -21.51 -39.30
CA GLY A 611 -2.47 -20.74 -38.98
C GLY A 611 -2.71 -19.37 -38.33
N ARG A 612 -3.97 -18.92 -38.22
CA ARG A 612 -4.36 -17.67 -37.55
C ARG A 612 -4.44 -17.84 -36.04
N PHE A 613 -4.34 -16.75 -35.29
CA PHE A 613 -4.56 -16.76 -33.85
C PHE A 613 -6.05 -16.60 -33.50
N ALA A 614 -6.48 -17.26 -32.43
CA ALA A 614 -7.76 -17.06 -31.78
C ALA A 614 -7.53 -16.81 -30.28
N LEU A 615 -8.49 -16.10 -29.65
CA LEU A 615 -8.50 -15.96 -28.20
C LEU A 615 -8.83 -17.31 -27.56
N SER A 616 -8.07 -17.68 -26.52
CA SER A 616 -8.25 -18.89 -25.71
C SER A 616 -8.56 -18.47 -24.28
N LEU A 617 -9.70 -17.80 -24.09
CA LEU A 617 -10.11 -17.23 -22.80
C LEU A 617 -10.73 -18.29 -21.90
N LEU A 618 -10.58 -18.12 -20.58
CA LEU A 618 -11.22 -18.99 -19.59
C LEU A 618 -12.75 -18.87 -19.55
N ARG A 619 -13.29 -17.75 -20.05
CA ARG A 619 -14.72 -17.44 -20.09
C ARG A 619 -15.07 -16.72 -21.39
N ASN A 620 -16.36 -16.45 -21.60
CA ASN A 620 -16.83 -15.67 -22.76
C ASN A 620 -16.27 -14.23 -22.81
N ALA A 621 -15.75 -13.73 -21.69
CA ALA A 621 -15.07 -12.45 -21.58
C ALA A 621 -13.72 -12.67 -20.86
N PRO A 622 -12.69 -11.87 -21.18
CA PRO A 622 -11.38 -12.04 -20.58
C PRO A 622 -11.46 -11.87 -19.06
N THR A 623 -10.67 -12.66 -18.35
CA THR A 623 -10.38 -12.40 -16.94
C THR A 623 -9.61 -11.09 -16.76
N ARG A 624 -9.46 -10.63 -15.51
CA ARG A 624 -8.69 -9.41 -15.22
C ARG A 624 -7.24 -9.54 -15.67
N TYR A 625 -6.62 -10.70 -15.46
CA TYR A 625 -5.24 -10.92 -15.90
C TYR A 625 -5.14 -11.07 -17.42
N GLU A 626 -6.06 -11.81 -18.05
CA GLU A 626 -6.13 -11.93 -19.52
C GLU A 626 -6.25 -10.55 -20.18
N GLN A 627 -7.14 -9.70 -19.66
CA GLN A 627 -7.33 -8.34 -20.13
C GLN A 627 -6.04 -7.52 -20.01
N ALA A 628 -5.35 -7.56 -18.87
CA ALA A 628 -4.08 -6.84 -18.68
C ALA A 628 -2.99 -7.29 -19.67
N MET A 629 -2.91 -8.60 -19.97
CA MET A 629 -1.95 -9.15 -20.93
C MET A 629 -2.32 -8.85 -22.38
N LEU A 630 -3.62 -8.82 -22.71
CA LEU A 630 -4.11 -8.37 -24.01
C LEU A 630 -3.83 -6.88 -24.21
N GLU A 631 -4.09 -6.03 -23.22
CA GLU A 631 -3.75 -4.61 -23.26
C GLU A 631 -2.25 -4.39 -23.46
N ARG A 632 -1.40 -5.20 -22.81
CA ARG A 632 0.04 -5.16 -23.02
C ARG A 632 0.40 -5.48 -24.47
N LEU A 633 -0.13 -6.59 -25.01
CA LEU A 633 0.07 -6.97 -26.40
C LEU A 633 -0.39 -5.87 -27.35
N HIS A 634 -1.60 -5.33 -27.15
CA HIS A 634 -2.16 -4.30 -28.00
C HIS A 634 -1.37 -2.99 -27.90
N GLY A 635 -0.89 -2.62 -26.71
CA GLY A 635 -0.03 -1.47 -26.52
C GLY A 635 1.30 -1.60 -27.28
N GLU A 636 1.92 -2.78 -27.26
CA GLU A 636 3.12 -3.11 -28.05
C GLU A 636 2.83 -3.09 -29.57
N ILE A 637 1.67 -3.59 -30.02
CA ILE A 637 1.25 -3.48 -31.43
C ILE A 637 1.09 -2.00 -31.82
N LEU A 638 0.42 -1.20 -30.99
CA LEU A 638 0.20 0.21 -31.26
C LEU A 638 1.53 0.98 -31.29
N ALA A 639 2.40 0.78 -30.32
CA ALA A 639 3.66 1.51 -30.19
C ALA A 639 4.74 1.03 -31.18
N ASP A 640 4.99 -0.29 -31.27
CA ASP A 640 6.16 -0.82 -31.96
C ASP A 640 5.86 -1.25 -33.40
N VAL A 641 4.59 -1.53 -33.72
CA VAL A 641 4.17 -1.97 -35.07
C VAL A 641 3.47 -0.86 -35.83
N LEU A 642 2.43 -0.25 -35.27
CA LEU A 642 1.58 0.68 -36.01
C LEU A 642 2.08 2.12 -35.98
N PHE A 643 2.57 2.61 -34.83
CA PHE A 643 2.95 4.01 -34.61
C PHE A 643 4.37 4.18 -34.02
N PRO A 644 5.41 3.52 -34.59
CA PRO A 644 6.76 3.58 -34.03
C PRO A 644 7.33 4.99 -34.01
N GLY A 645 7.84 5.36 -32.83
CA GLY A 645 8.39 6.69 -32.57
C GLY A 645 7.35 7.80 -32.40
N ALA A 646 6.07 7.55 -32.69
CA ALA A 646 4.96 8.47 -32.39
C ALA A 646 4.28 8.11 -31.07
N VAL A 647 4.18 6.82 -30.76
CA VAL A 647 3.62 6.29 -29.51
C VAL A 647 4.69 5.45 -28.80
N LYS A 648 4.73 5.55 -27.47
CA LYS A 648 5.46 4.65 -26.58
C LYS A 648 4.45 3.88 -25.75
N THR A 649 4.82 2.65 -25.41
CA THR A 649 4.09 1.84 -24.44
C THR A 649 4.97 1.48 -23.26
N ALA A 650 4.38 1.39 -22.09
CA ALA A 650 5.03 0.82 -20.92
C ALA A 650 4.06 -0.08 -20.17
N PHE A 651 4.48 -1.32 -19.93
CA PHE A 651 3.80 -2.21 -19.00
C PHE A 651 4.55 -2.19 -17.66
N ARG A 652 3.82 -1.99 -16.57
CA ARG A 652 4.36 -2.06 -15.21
C ARG A 652 3.53 -3.02 -14.38
N VAL A 653 4.20 -4.01 -13.80
CA VAL A 653 3.61 -4.84 -12.74
C VAL A 653 3.31 -3.94 -11.54
N HIS A 654 2.13 -4.11 -10.95
CA HIS A 654 1.71 -3.32 -9.81
C HIS A 654 2.69 -3.51 -8.64
N TYR A 655 3.12 -2.41 -8.06
CA TYR A 655 4.17 -2.43 -7.06
C TYR A 655 3.64 -2.94 -5.72
N VAL A 656 4.34 -3.91 -5.18
CA VAL A 656 4.19 -4.40 -3.81
C VAL A 656 5.58 -4.39 -3.19
N PRO A 657 5.74 -3.86 -1.96
CA PRO A 657 7.02 -3.92 -1.26
C PRO A 657 7.61 -5.35 -1.27
N PRO A 658 8.87 -5.53 -1.70
CA PRO A 658 9.52 -6.86 -1.74
C PRO A 658 9.54 -7.58 -0.39
N GLU A 659 9.48 -6.84 0.71
CA GLU A 659 9.36 -7.36 2.08
C GLU A 659 8.04 -8.08 2.33
N LEU A 660 6.98 -7.72 1.58
CA LEU A 660 5.67 -8.35 1.68
C LEU A 660 5.54 -9.50 0.68
N ALA A 661 5.84 -9.26 -0.59
CA ALA A 661 5.70 -10.28 -1.62
C ALA A 661 6.51 -9.95 -2.88
N GLU A 662 6.97 -11.03 -3.49
CA GLU A 662 7.61 -11.05 -4.80
C GLU A 662 6.58 -11.51 -5.82
N PRO A 663 6.50 -10.94 -7.04
CA PRO A 663 5.54 -11.37 -8.05
C PRO A 663 6.05 -12.57 -8.87
N PRO A 664 5.52 -13.80 -8.69
CA PRO A 664 5.91 -14.94 -9.52
C PRO A 664 5.79 -14.69 -11.02
N ALA A 665 6.74 -15.20 -11.80
CA ALA A 665 6.76 -15.06 -13.26
C ALA A 665 5.89 -16.12 -13.97
N TRP A 666 4.71 -16.39 -13.44
CA TRP A 666 3.76 -17.35 -13.98
C TRP A 666 2.31 -16.95 -13.72
N ARG A 667 1.40 -17.66 -14.37
CA ARG A 667 -0.06 -17.61 -14.21
C ARG A 667 -0.55 -19.02 -13.89
N ASP A 668 -1.44 -19.15 -12.92
CA ASP A 668 -2.09 -20.41 -12.58
C ASP A 668 -3.56 -20.41 -13.00
N VAL A 669 -3.96 -21.43 -13.76
CA VAL A 669 -5.33 -21.67 -14.22
C VAL A 669 -5.87 -22.92 -13.53
N TYR A 670 -6.88 -22.74 -12.70
CA TYR A 670 -7.44 -23.79 -11.86
C TYR A 670 -8.52 -24.58 -12.60
N ARG A 671 -8.57 -25.89 -12.37
CA ARG A 671 -9.46 -26.82 -13.04
C ARG A 671 -10.40 -27.47 -12.04
N HIS A 672 -11.66 -27.59 -12.43
CA HIS A 672 -12.68 -28.23 -11.62
C HIS A 672 -13.44 -29.25 -12.46
N ASP A 673 -13.90 -30.33 -11.84
CA ASP A 673 -14.81 -31.26 -12.52
C ASP A 673 -16.25 -30.74 -12.57
N ALA A 674 -17.15 -31.52 -13.20
CA ALA A 674 -18.57 -31.16 -13.30
C ALA A 674 -19.29 -31.03 -11.95
N ALA A 675 -18.77 -31.66 -10.89
CA ALA A 675 -19.27 -31.54 -9.52
C ALA A 675 -18.62 -30.36 -8.76
N GLY A 676 -17.69 -29.64 -9.39
CA GLY A 676 -16.97 -28.53 -8.80
C GLY A 676 -15.82 -28.93 -7.88
N ARG A 677 -15.35 -30.18 -7.95
CA ARG A 677 -14.17 -30.63 -7.18
C ARG A 677 -12.90 -30.11 -7.84
N ASP A 678 -11.97 -29.64 -7.00
CA ASP A 678 -10.65 -29.17 -7.44
C ASP A 678 -9.83 -30.32 -8.05
N LEU A 679 -9.39 -30.12 -9.29
CA LEU A 679 -8.52 -31.04 -10.05
C LEU A 679 -7.07 -30.55 -10.08
N GLY A 680 -6.77 -29.45 -9.38
CA GLY A 680 -5.49 -28.76 -9.38
C GLY A 680 -5.44 -27.68 -10.46
N TRP A 681 -4.24 -27.30 -10.91
CA TRP A 681 -4.06 -26.19 -11.84
C TRP A 681 -3.01 -26.46 -12.90
N THR A 682 -3.12 -25.73 -14.01
CA THR A 682 -2.05 -25.58 -15.00
C THR A 682 -1.32 -24.28 -14.75
N ARG A 683 -0.01 -24.36 -14.64
CA ARG A 683 0.88 -23.20 -14.55
C ARG A 683 1.44 -22.86 -15.93
N TYR A 684 1.33 -21.60 -16.32
CA TYR A 684 1.89 -21.04 -17.54
C TYR A 684 3.03 -20.09 -17.20
N TYR A 685 4.20 -20.26 -17.82
CA TYR A 685 5.39 -19.51 -17.46
C TYR A 685 5.69 -18.35 -18.44
N LEU A 686 6.06 -17.19 -17.89
CA LEU A 686 6.43 -16.01 -18.68
C LEU A 686 7.83 -16.11 -19.30
N ASN A 687 8.67 -17.01 -18.81
CA ASN A 687 10.01 -17.25 -19.33
C ASN A 687 10.03 -18.14 -20.59
N GLY A 688 8.86 -18.66 -21.00
CA GLY A 688 8.71 -19.54 -22.17
C GLY A 688 8.85 -21.03 -21.88
N ASP A 689 9.02 -21.43 -20.61
CA ASP A 689 8.95 -22.84 -20.22
C ASP A 689 7.56 -23.44 -20.55
N PRO A 690 7.49 -24.74 -20.92
CA PRO A 690 6.23 -25.37 -21.24
C PRO A 690 5.28 -25.35 -20.04
N PRO A 691 3.95 -25.26 -20.26
CA PRO A 691 2.98 -25.34 -19.17
C PRO A 691 3.13 -26.62 -18.36
N ALA A 692 2.90 -26.54 -17.06
CA ALA A 692 3.04 -27.64 -16.13
C ALA A 692 1.78 -27.84 -15.31
N ASP A 693 1.38 -29.10 -15.12
CA ASP A 693 0.20 -29.45 -14.34
C ASP A 693 0.53 -29.74 -12.89
N PHE A 694 -0.37 -29.33 -12.01
CA PHE A 694 -0.29 -29.55 -10.57
C PHE A 694 -1.55 -30.26 -10.09
N THR A 695 -1.36 -31.16 -9.12
CA THR A 695 -2.43 -31.78 -8.33
C THR A 695 -3.06 -30.75 -7.36
N PRO A 696 -4.25 -31.02 -6.79
CA PRO A 696 -4.84 -30.17 -5.74
C PRO A 696 -3.93 -29.95 -4.52
N ASP A 697 -3.04 -30.91 -4.24
CA ASP A 697 -2.08 -30.86 -3.13
C ASP A 697 -0.76 -30.15 -3.50
N GLY A 698 -0.66 -29.54 -4.68
CA GLY A 698 0.51 -28.78 -5.12
C GLY A 698 1.70 -29.61 -5.58
N LEU A 699 1.49 -30.89 -5.91
CA LEU A 699 2.50 -31.73 -6.55
C LEU A 699 2.54 -31.50 -8.07
N LEU A 700 3.72 -31.35 -8.64
CA LEU A 700 3.98 -31.28 -10.08
C LEU A 700 3.68 -32.63 -10.73
N VAL A 701 2.75 -32.68 -11.67
CA VAL A 701 2.36 -33.90 -12.38
C VAL A 701 3.45 -34.31 -13.37
N LEU A 702 3.92 -35.55 -13.25
CA LEU A 702 4.93 -36.16 -14.13
C LEU A 702 4.34 -37.16 -15.13
N ALA A 703 3.21 -37.77 -14.79
CA ALA A 703 2.52 -38.73 -15.65
C ALA A 703 1.01 -38.74 -15.37
N LEU A 704 0.23 -38.94 -16.43
CA LEU A 704 -1.22 -39.08 -16.41
C LEU A 704 -1.63 -40.49 -16.87
N ASP A 705 -2.78 -40.98 -16.41
CA ASP A 705 -3.45 -42.15 -17.00
C ASP A 705 -4.22 -41.78 -18.29
N ALA A 706 -4.85 -42.77 -18.93
CA ALA A 706 -5.64 -42.57 -20.15
C ALA A 706 -6.88 -41.67 -19.98
N ARG A 707 -7.24 -41.32 -18.73
CA ARG A 707 -8.36 -40.44 -18.39
C ARG A 707 -7.89 -39.04 -17.97
N GLY A 708 -6.60 -38.77 -18.04
CA GLY A 708 -6.01 -37.48 -17.65
C GLY A 708 -5.84 -37.32 -16.13
N ARG A 709 -5.81 -38.42 -15.36
CA ARG A 709 -5.60 -38.37 -13.90
C ARG A 709 -4.12 -38.60 -13.54
N PRO A 710 -3.54 -37.85 -12.58
CA PRO A 710 -2.14 -38.02 -12.16
C PRO A 710 -1.82 -39.42 -11.63
N THR A 711 -0.88 -40.13 -12.24
CA THR A 711 -0.36 -41.43 -11.73
C THR A 711 1.01 -41.29 -11.08
N ARG A 712 1.75 -40.23 -11.42
CA ARG A 712 3.04 -39.90 -10.82
C ARG A 712 3.16 -38.39 -10.69
N ALA A 713 3.51 -37.89 -9.50
CA ALA A 713 3.68 -36.45 -9.23
C ALA A 713 4.84 -36.19 -8.26
N GLN A 714 5.49 -35.03 -8.36
CA GLN A 714 6.67 -34.67 -7.57
C GLN A 714 6.38 -33.51 -6.63
N THR A 715 6.97 -33.52 -5.44
CA THR A 715 6.96 -32.35 -4.56
C THR A 715 7.69 -31.18 -5.21
N VAL A 716 7.39 -29.95 -4.79
CA VAL A 716 8.00 -28.73 -5.34
C VAL A 716 8.43 -27.83 -4.19
N ARG A 717 9.55 -27.13 -4.38
CA ARG A 717 10.06 -26.12 -3.46
C ARG A 717 10.18 -24.78 -4.16
N TYR A 718 10.00 -23.71 -3.39
CA TYR A 718 10.12 -22.34 -3.88
C TYR A 718 11.28 -21.63 -3.20
N ARG A 719 12.05 -20.86 -3.96
CA ARG A 719 13.22 -20.13 -3.45
C ARG A 719 13.41 -18.82 -4.21
N LEU A 720 13.77 -17.75 -3.50
CA LEU A 720 14.18 -16.51 -4.13
C LEU A 720 15.60 -16.63 -4.70
N GLU A 721 15.83 -16.18 -5.93
CA GLU A 721 17.17 -16.12 -6.53
C GLU A 721 18.06 -15.17 -5.71
N GLU A 722 19.31 -15.54 -5.45
CA GLU A 722 20.26 -14.66 -4.78
C GLU A 722 20.58 -13.44 -5.67
N PRO A 723 20.62 -12.22 -5.10
CA PRO A 723 20.92 -11.03 -5.89
C PRO A 723 22.31 -11.14 -6.53
N LYS A 724 22.38 -10.82 -7.82
CA LYS A 724 23.65 -10.78 -8.56
C LYS A 724 24.31 -9.43 -8.36
N GLY A 725 25.46 -9.40 -7.68
CA GLY A 725 26.23 -8.18 -7.41
C GLY A 725 25.71 -7.35 -6.23
N ASN A 726 26.25 -6.13 -6.07
CA ASN A 726 25.88 -5.22 -5.00
C ASN A 726 24.62 -4.40 -5.38
N VAL A 727 23.47 -5.06 -5.50
CA VAL A 727 22.19 -4.35 -5.64
C VAL A 727 21.68 -3.99 -4.25
N ALA A 728 21.54 -2.69 -3.97
CA ALA A 728 21.00 -2.23 -2.70
C ALA A 728 19.53 -2.68 -2.56
N PRO A 729 19.12 -3.32 -1.45
CA PRO A 729 17.73 -3.60 -1.15
C PRO A 729 16.97 -2.31 -0.77
N PRO A 730 15.63 -2.28 -0.87
CA PRO A 730 14.76 -3.37 -1.31
C PRO A 730 14.59 -3.43 -2.85
N HIS A 731 14.54 -4.63 -3.40
CA HIS A 731 14.21 -4.89 -4.82
C HIS A 731 13.59 -6.28 -4.93
N TRP A 732 12.79 -6.49 -5.98
CA TRP A 732 12.22 -7.80 -6.23
C TRP A 732 13.27 -8.84 -6.61
N ARG A 733 13.18 -10.02 -6.00
CA ARG A 733 14.01 -11.18 -6.30
C ARG A 733 13.17 -12.21 -7.07
N PRO A 734 13.65 -12.72 -8.22
CA PRO A 734 12.94 -13.76 -8.95
C PRO A 734 12.62 -14.96 -8.07
N LEU A 735 11.35 -15.34 -8.03
CA LEU A 735 10.91 -16.56 -7.37
C LEU A 735 11.12 -17.76 -8.30
N LEU A 736 11.90 -18.73 -7.83
CA LEU A 736 12.22 -19.94 -8.57
C LEU A 736 11.40 -21.12 -8.02
N GLN A 737 10.79 -21.87 -8.94
CA GLN A 737 10.22 -23.18 -8.68
C GLN A 737 11.29 -24.25 -8.91
N ILE A 738 11.50 -25.14 -7.94
CA ILE A 738 12.54 -26.17 -7.99
C ILE A 738 11.91 -27.52 -7.68
N PRO A 739 12.25 -28.60 -8.40
CA PRO A 739 11.83 -29.94 -8.05
C PRO A 739 12.18 -30.30 -6.59
N GLY A 740 11.21 -30.90 -5.91
CA GLY A 740 11.39 -31.52 -4.61
C GLY A 740 12.05 -32.88 -4.71
N ASP A 741 12.27 -33.49 -3.55
CA ASP A 741 13.00 -34.74 -3.35
C ASP A 741 12.09 -35.96 -3.21
N GLU A 742 10.78 -35.82 -3.46
CA GLU A 742 9.82 -36.92 -3.36
C GLU A 742 8.97 -37.01 -4.63
N VAL A 743 8.91 -38.21 -5.20
CA VAL A 743 7.99 -38.59 -6.28
C VAL A 743 6.94 -39.54 -5.71
N ARG A 744 5.67 -39.20 -5.84
CA ARG A 744 4.53 -39.96 -5.36
C ARG A 744 3.84 -40.67 -6.52
N HIS A 745 3.60 -41.96 -6.35
CA HIS A 745 2.76 -42.77 -7.23
C HIS A 745 1.34 -42.80 -6.67
N ILE A 746 0.38 -42.54 -7.54
CA ILE A 746 -1.02 -42.33 -7.18
C ILE A 746 -1.86 -43.39 -7.91
N ALA A 747 -2.73 -44.07 -7.15
CA ALA A 747 -3.71 -45.02 -7.70
C ALA A 747 -5.13 -44.57 -7.35
N TYR A 748 -6.09 -44.99 -8.17
CA TYR A 748 -7.49 -44.65 -8.03
C TYR A 748 -8.29 -45.95 -7.87
N ASP A 749 -9.16 -46.01 -6.85
CA ASP A 749 -9.93 -47.21 -6.51
C ASP A 749 -11.16 -47.40 -7.42
N GLY A 750 -11.38 -46.50 -8.39
CA GLY A 750 -12.55 -46.51 -9.27
C GLY A 750 -12.39 -45.71 -10.57
N GLU A 751 -13.48 -45.66 -11.31
CA GLU A 751 -13.58 -44.96 -12.58
C GLU A 751 -13.86 -43.46 -12.44
N ASP A 752 -14.28 -43.04 -11.26
CA ASP A 752 -14.60 -41.66 -10.93
C ASP A 752 -13.34 -40.81 -10.69
N ASN A 753 -13.55 -39.49 -10.64
CA ASN A 753 -12.51 -38.54 -10.22
C ASN A 753 -12.37 -38.52 -8.67
N SER A 754 -12.36 -39.70 -8.05
CA SER A 754 -12.09 -39.82 -6.61
C SER A 754 -10.69 -39.26 -6.31
N PRO A 755 -10.43 -38.75 -5.09
CA PRO A 755 -9.08 -38.41 -4.68
C PRO A 755 -8.18 -39.64 -4.85
N GLY A 756 -7.06 -39.47 -5.55
CA GLY A 756 -6.11 -40.55 -5.75
C GLY A 756 -5.38 -40.87 -4.45
N ARG A 757 -5.13 -42.14 -4.17
CA ARG A 757 -4.38 -42.58 -3.00
C ARG A 757 -2.90 -42.73 -3.37
N VAL A 758 -2.02 -42.14 -2.56
CA VAL A 758 -0.57 -42.37 -2.68
C VAL A 758 -0.28 -43.83 -2.31
N THR A 759 0.23 -44.60 -3.26
CA THR A 759 0.57 -46.02 -3.06
C THR A 759 2.06 -46.23 -2.82
N ARG A 760 2.91 -45.31 -3.30
CA ARG A 760 4.36 -45.39 -3.16
C ARG A 760 4.98 -44.00 -3.22
N THR A 761 6.01 -43.77 -2.42
CA THR A 761 6.86 -42.58 -2.48
C THR A 761 8.30 -43.00 -2.78
N GLU A 762 8.91 -42.39 -3.79
CA GLU A 762 10.31 -42.55 -4.17
C GLU A 762 11.09 -41.27 -3.85
N ARG A 763 12.35 -41.41 -3.44
CA ARG A 763 13.29 -40.29 -3.37
C ARG A 763 14.27 -40.42 -4.54
N PRO A 764 14.32 -39.45 -5.46
CA PRO A 764 15.21 -39.49 -6.62
C PRO A 764 16.70 -39.56 -6.26
#